data_AF-A0A067T206-F1
#
_entry.id   AF-A0A067T206-F1
#
_cell.length_a   1.000
_cell.length_b   1.000
_cell.length_c   1.000
_cell.angle_alpha   90.00
_cell.angle_beta   90.00
_cell.angle_gamma   90.00
#
_symmetry.space_group_name_H-M   'P 1'
#
loop_
_entity.id
_entity.type
_entity.pdbx_description
1 polymer ?
#
loop_
_entity_poly.entity_id
_entity_poly.type
_entity_poly.pdbx_seq_one_letter_code
_entity_poly.pdbx_strand_id
1 'polypeptide(L)'
;MALERDKALKTKEKGNKLFKEGRFSESVKSYGDAEKYDPTNPVYPSNLSAALYELGDYASCMNAVLRSWSLNSENDPSLTLKLSTRLAKTLSQGVQEGSIAPSVIEQNADKIKELEAVSLKESDSSENAQTWKLWRNIRAGIQHHEDLSYEGKVRLSKMPMFKGAPDPTLTYFVFGTDPVVSLVTDWGSDNADDPINLRALSNDQISKLSFLIAGVGDSRHAFGTLIGLGLARSKLGVAHKHAMKAHITALDIHFASVARTVILFMLVNALMTAREGGEGPETMLEIQATLVYVYVGWIIPSYCHARLMAICASTKSSLLASPPDLPSWLHVDKNSIKPIIRALDFWMTEKTVTASRLLNSMTHRSGTENLKLLLRSNHPGVSESLRSQRVDARRALKTLSDEFLASIARSLRWPNSSSASPKVLRKMLEQNKEDVVDYLVLAQFDKNMELGLSLEAEWYAEVDAFVPPAGLLDRHPGFDAFLMSMEADNGPSKDTKEKMKKLKVQVLKSWKPNITIIDGMEHGLPTAALDAFLIIQHTGLFNKKHGLKSKSPQAEIESPSFSHVATFFDSVIDAIQLMKGNFQIEMICGEVNQELSKVRLGTDSRPPSFPKKFTRIWLSNIPDYTHGTLSTAMCILPALQTDMESAATSNCMWNTPVWKNDDEFCYNYTLLLPKDLERYLGIRTLNGKALMNFLTLSPHPLPRPLNALASRENLYAWLSRLLLSLVSPGMSKARPDLIKLPNNLVAFVRLLVELRNIGYPGHWLSGFMHAVLGGTLEVDHLTYKGSLPRPVSELHQRSPLHRVRLDPWCAELETILVSARHGLPFPVQIPAGASSGANTPDDIGLYKASPAPNHFFSSSMFRFPPNDSVIALLFYKNQSELPKRSVDALITDLPVIVDGRADPPAGTFYVFTAQDYIDLNKPEVRWRMSKALAAKMKREKWFMVAWRMDFFIKTTDPCPASSWITVETPI
;
A
#
# COMPACT_ATOMS: atom_id res chain seq x y z
N MET A 1 -30.00 14.09 54.45
CA MET A 1 -28.72 13.34 54.53
C MET A 1 -28.90 11.83 54.41
N ALA A 2 -29.70 11.15 55.24
CA ALA A 2 -29.86 9.68 55.15
C ALA A 2 -30.42 9.18 53.80
N LEU A 3 -31.43 9.87 53.24
CA LEU A 3 -32.01 9.52 51.94
C LEU A 3 -31.02 9.69 50.78
N GLU A 4 -30.20 10.74 50.79
CA GLU A 4 -29.18 10.96 49.77
C GLU A 4 -28.03 9.95 49.88
N ARG A 5 -27.65 9.54 51.10
CA ARG A 5 -26.69 8.45 51.31
C ARG A 5 -27.22 7.09 50.84
N ASP A 6 -28.50 6.79 51.03
CA ASP A 6 -29.14 5.58 50.49
C ASP A 6 -29.16 5.61 48.93
N LYS A 7 -29.48 6.76 48.33
CA LYS A 7 -29.39 6.96 46.88
C LYS A 7 -27.96 6.76 46.37
N ALA A 8 -26.95 7.31 47.07
CA ALA A 8 -25.54 7.15 46.73
C ALA A 8 -25.15 5.66 46.73
N LEU A 9 -25.55 4.92 47.77
CA LEU A 9 -25.28 3.49 47.91
C LEU A 9 -25.91 2.67 46.77
N LYS A 10 -27.20 2.89 46.49
CA LYS A 10 -27.92 2.21 45.39
C LYS A 10 -27.28 2.50 44.03
N THR A 11 -26.89 3.76 43.81
CA THR A 11 -26.23 4.18 42.55
C THR A 11 -24.84 3.56 42.41
N LYS A 12 -24.08 3.47 43.51
CA LYS A 12 -22.79 2.76 43.54
C LYS A 12 -22.96 1.27 43.22
N GLU A 13 -23.96 0.59 43.79
CA GLU A 13 -24.19 -0.83 43.47
C GLU A 13 -24.60 -1.05 42.02
N LYS A 14 -25.39 -0.13 41.44
CA LYS A 14 -25.64 -0.12 40.00
C LYS A 14 -24.34 0.04 39.20
N GLY A 15 -23.47 0.94 39.62
CA GLY A 15 -22.13 1.13 39.03
C GLY A 15 -21.27 -0.14 39.11
N ASN A 16 -21.29 -0.84 40.25
CA ASN A 16 -20.57 -2.11 40.46
C ASN A 16 -21.06 -3.20 39.51
N LYS A 17 -22.37 -3.30 39.31
CA LYS A 17 -22.96 -4.26 38.36
C LYS A 17 -22.52 -3.96 36.93
N LEU A 18 -22.64 -2.71 36.50
CA LEU A 18 -22.22 -2.27 35.16
C LEU A 18 -20.72 -2.47 34.93
N PHE A 19 -19.89 -2.23 35.96
CA PHE A 19 -18.44 -2.46 35.89
C PHE A 19 -18.12 -3.93 35.64
N LYS A 20 -18.78 -4.85 36.36
CA LYS A 20 -18.60 -6.30 36.17
C LYS A 20 -19.08 -6.78 34.80
N GLU A 21 -20.06 -6.10 34.21
CA GLU A 21 -20.54 -6.35 32.84
C GLU A 21 -19.62 -5.74 31.76
N GLY A 22 -18.54 -5.03 32.13
CA GLY A 22 -17.65 -4.34 31.18
C GLY A 22 -18.24 -3.06 30.59
N ARG A 23 -19.38 -2.58 31.10
CA ARG A 23 -20.07 -1.35 30.65
C ARG A 23 -19.49 -0.12 31.34
N PHE A 24 -18.19 0.12 31.12
CA PHE A 24 -17.42 1.11 31.87
C PHE A 24 -17.95 2.54 31.72
N SER A 25 -18.37 2.97 30.53
CA SER A 25 -18.92 4.32 30.31
C SER A 25 -20.18 4.60 31.15
N GLU A 26 -21.01 3.58 31.38
CA GLU A 26 -22.22 3.69 32.20
C GLU A 26 -21.90 3.55 33.69
N SER A 27 -20.88 2.77 34.02
CA SER A 27 -20.33 2.67 35.37
C SER A 27 -19.75 4.01 35.83
N VAL A 28 -19.00 4.72 34.98
CA VAL A 28 -18.49 6.08 35.22
C VAL A 28 -19.63 7.04 35.59
N LYS A 29 -20.72 7.05 34.81
CA LYS A 29 -21.90 7.88 35.11
C LYS A 29 -22.47 7.55 36.48
N SER A 30 -22.64 6.26 36.78
CA SER A 30 -23.21 5.81 38.05
C SER A 30 -22.34 6.17 39.25
N TYR A 31 -21.02 5.99 39.17
CA TYR A 31 -20.12 6.38 40.26
C TYR A 31 -20.04 7.90 40.44
N GLY A 32 -20.03 8.66 39.34
CA GLY A 32 -20.08 10.12 39.40
C GLY A 32 -21.38 10.64 40.03
N ASP A 33 -22.52 10.01 39.76
CA ASP A 33 -23.78 10.37 40.42
C ASP A 33 -23.79 9.96 41.91
N ALA A 34 -23.22 8.80 42.26
CA ALA A 34 -23.03 8.42 43.66
C ALA A 34 -22.16 9.43 44.43
N GLU A 35 -21.06 9.90 43.82
CA GLU A 35 -20.20 10.96 44.36
C GLU A 35 -20.95 12.29 44.54
N LYS A 36 -21.89 12.65 43.66
CA LYS A 36 -22.75 13.83 43.85
C LYS A 36 -23.72 13.68 45.01
N TYR A 37 -24.29 12.50 45.20
CA TYR A 37 -25.25 12.23 46.28
C TYR A 37 -24.58 12.19 47.67
N ASP A 38 -23.31 11.77 47.74
CA ASP A 38 -22.50 11.84 48.96
C ASP A 38 -21.03 12.17 48.64
N PRO A 39 -20.66 13.47 48.61
CA PRO A 39 -19.34 13.94 48.18
C PRO A 39 -18.24 13.73 49.22
N THR A 40 -18.58 13.23 50.42
CA THR A 40 -17.62 13.07 51.52
C THR A 40 -16.97 11.70 51.56
N ASN A 41 -17.52 10.73 50.82
CA ASN A 41 -17.09 9.34 50.90
C ASN A 41 -16.00 9.04 49.84
N PRO A 42 -14.78 8.63 50.23
CA PRO A 42 -13.68 8.40 49.30
C PRO A 42 -13.88 7.16 48.39
N VAL A 43 -14.82 6.27 48.72
CA VAL A 43 -15.07 5.05 47.94
C VAL A 43 -15.63 5.37 46.55
N TYR A 44 -16.49 6.38 46.42
CA TYR A 44 -17.11 6.74 45.14
C TYR A 44 -16.09 7.25 44.10
N PRO A 45 -15.22 8.24 44.39
CA PRO A 45 -14.15 8.64 43.47
C PRO A 45 -13.11 7.53 43.25
N SER A 46 -12.86 6.64 44.23
CA SER A 46 -12.02 5.46 44.02
C SER A 46 -12.62 4.51 42.97
N ASN A 47 -13.91 4.17 43.07
CA ASN A 47 -14.58 3.32 42.09
C ASN A 47 -14.71 4.00 40.71
N LEU A 48 -14.97 5.31 40.70
CA LEU A 48 -14.96 6.13 39.50
C LEU A 48 -13.60 6.05 38.79
N SER A 49 -12.49 6.22 39.52
CA SER A 49 -11.15 6.12 38.93
C SER A 49 -10.86 4.73 38.36
N ALA A 50 -11.39 3.65 38.94
CA ALA A 50 -11.27 2.30 38.37
C ALA A 50 -11.96 2.21 37.01
N ALA A 51 -13.20 2.72 36.89
CA ALA A 51 -13.95 2.72 35.63
C ALA A 51 -13.30 3.62 34.56
N LEU A 52 -12.77 4.78 34.95
CA LEU A 52 -12.04 5.67 34.05
C LEU A 52 -10.74 5.05 33.55
N TYR A 53 -10.01 4.33 34.42
CA TYR A 53 -8.81 3.60 34.03
C TYR A 53 -9.12 2.53 32.97
N GLU A 54 -10.16 1.72 33.16
CA GLU A 54 -10.57 0.69 32.19
C GLU A 54 -11.02 1.27 30.85
N LEU A 55 -11.57 2.50 30.83
CA LEU A 55 -11.86 3.23 29.59
C LEU A 55 -10.61 3.78 28.88
N GLY A 56 -9.47 3.84 29.56
CA GLY A 56 -8.27 4.53 29.07
C GLY A 56 -8.32 6.06 29.21
N ASP A 57 -9.25 6.62 30.00
CA ASP A 57 -9.28 8.04 30.33
C ASP A 57 -8.37 8.31 31.53
N TYR A 58 -7.06 8.36 31.26
CA TYR A 58 -6.04 8.45 32.31
C TYR A 58 -6.03 9.81 33.02
N ALA A 59 -6.30 10.91 32.31
CA ALA A 59 -6.36 12.24 32.92
C ALA A 59 -7.50 12.34 33.94
N SER A 60 -8.72 11.92 33.58
CA SER A 60 -9.84 11.90 34.51
C SER A 60 -9.63 10.88 35.64
N CYS A 61 -9.00 9.73 35.34
CA CYS A 61 -8.64 8.74 36.34
C CYS A 61 -7.72 9.34 37.42
N MET A 62 -6.65 10.04 37.02
CA MET A 62 -5.72 10.69 37.95
C MET A 62 -6.46 11.66 38.87
N ASN A 63 -7.31 12.52 38.30
CA ASN A 63 -8.09 13.48 39.08
C ASN A 63 -9.00 12.77 40.10
N ALA A 64 -9.70 11.70 39.69
CA ALA A 64 -10.54 10.92 40.59
C ALA A 64 -9.72 10.22 41.71
N VAL A 65 -8.51 9.71 41.41
CA VAL A 65 -7.61 9.17 42.43
C VAL A 65 -7.19 10.23 43.45
N LEU A 66 -6.76 11.40 43.00
CA LEU A 66 -6.29 12.47 43.89
C LEU A 66 -7.42 13.07 44.73
N ARG A 67 -8.64 13.14 44.18
CA ARG A 67 -9.84 13.51 44.96
C ARG A 67 -10.17 12.48 46.03
N SER A 68 -10.16 11.19 45.68
CA SER A 68 -10.34 10.09 46.64
C SER A 68 -9.30 10.14 47.76
N TRP A 69 -8.03 10.36 47.42
CA TRP A 69 -6.95 10.51 48.40
C TRP A 69 -7.20 11.69 49.35
N SER A 70 -7.66 12.83 48.83
CA SER A 70 -7.94 14.02 49.64
C SER A 70 -9.11 13.82 50.63
N LEU A 71 -10.01 12.86 50.37
CA LEU A 71 -11.14 12.51 51.22
C LEU A 71 -10.82 11.36 52.20
N ASN A 72 -9.68 10.69 52.05
CA ASN A 72 -9.31 9.51 52.84
C ASN A 72 -8.73 9.89 54.22
N SER A 73 -9.48 10.63 55.03
CA SER A 73 -9.03 11.13 56.34
C SER A 73 -8.65 10.03 57.34
N GLU A 74 -9.20 8.81 57.16
CA GLU A 74 -8.96 7.66 58.03
C GLU A 74 -7.71 6.84 57.61
N ASN A 75 -7.06 7.17 56.48
CA ASN A 75 -5.91 6.45 55.95
C ASN A 75 -6.14 4.93 55.87
N ASP A 76 -7.31 4.47 55.39
CA ASP A 76 -7.59 3.03 55.22
C ASP A 76 -6.46 2.38 54.39
N PRO A 77 -5.70 1.42 54.94
CA PRO A 77 -4.56 0.84 54.23
C PRO A 77 -4.95 0.16 52.92
N SER A 78 -6.13 -0.48 52.86
CA SER A 78 -6.60 -1.17 51.65
C SER A 78 -6.90 -0.20 50.53
N LEU A 79 -7.65 0.86 50.82
CA LEU A 79 -7.94 1.93 49.87
C LEU A 79 -6.66 2.67 49.45
N THR A 80 -5.78 2.99 50.40
CA THR A 80 -4.51 3.69 50.15
C THR A 80 -3.63 2.92 49.16
N LEU A 81 -3.46 1.61 49.35
CA LEU A 81 -2.70 0.76 48.43
C LEU A 81 -3.34 0.72 47.03
N LYS A 82 -4.67 0.60 46.94
CA LYS A 82 -5.40 0.63 45.66
C LYS A 82 -5.20 1.95 44.90
N LEU A 83 -5.31 3.08 45.60
CA LEU A 83 -5.12 4.41 45.02
C LEU A 83 -3.67 4.60 44.56
N SER A 84 -2.70 4.19 45.38
CA SER A 84 -1.27 4.24 45.05
C SER A 84 -0.95 3.44 43.79
N THR A 85 -1.38 2.17 43.71
CA THR A 85 -1.14 1.33 42.53
C THR A 85 -1.80 1.91 41.28
N ARG A 86 -3.06 2.35 41.39
CA ARG A 86 -3.80 2.92 40.25
C ARG A 86 -3.18 4.24 39.78
N LEU A 87 -2.71 5.09 40.69
CA LEU A 87 -2.02 6.33 40.33
C LEU A 87 -0.77 6.04 39.51
N ALA A 88 0.11 5.13 39.96
CA ALA A 88 1.33 4.78 39.24
C ALA A 88 1.05 4.23 37.84
N LYS A 89 0.03 3.39 37.68
CA LYS A 89 -0.41 2.89 36.37
C LYS A 89 -0.91 4.02 35.48
N THR A 90 -1.74 4.89 36.04
CA THR A 90 -2.36 6.02 35.34
C THR A 90 -1.33 7.03 34.87
N LEU A 91 -0.36 7.38 35.72
CA LEU A 91 0.75 8.27 35.35
C LEU A 91 1.60 7.65 34.25
N SER A 92 1.97 6.37 34.38
CA SER A 92 2.80 5.67 33.38
C SER A 92 2.12 5.60 32.01
N GLN A 93 0.82 5.33 31.98
CA GLN A 93 0.04 5.27 30.73
C GLN A 93 -0.24 6.66 30.16
N GLY A 94 -0.74 7.57 30.99
CA GLY A 94 -1.19 8.89 30.55
C GLY A 94 -0.06 9.82 30.10
N VAL A 95 1.11 9.75 30.73
CA VAL A 95 2.29 10.52 30.27
C VAL A 95 2.80 9.97 28.94
N GLN A 96 2.95 8.65 28.84
CA GLN A 96 3.46 7.99 27.64
C GLN A 96 2.57 8.23 26.41
N GLU A 97 1.25 8.24 26.61
CA GLU A 97 0.29 8.58 25.56
C GLU A 97 0.23 10.09 25.26
N GLY A 98 0.54 10.93 26.26
CA GLY A 98 0.41 12.39 26.18
C GLY A 98 -0.93 12.93 26.67
N SER A 99 -1.79 12.12 27.31
CA SER A 99 -3.03 12.59 27.94
C SER A 99 -2.83 13.27 29.30
N ILE A 100 -1.67 13.06 29.94
CA ILE A 100 -1.26 13.77 31.17
C ILE A 100 0.00 14.57 30.88
N ALA A 101 -0.11 15.89 30.90
CA ALA A 101 1.01 16.80 30.68
C ALA A 101 1.94 16.88 31.92
N PRO A 102 3.25 17.12 31.74
CA PRO A 102 4.19 17.31 32.85
C PRO A 102 3.76 18.37 33.87
N SER A 103 3.17 19.48 33.40
CA SER A 103 2.67 20.56 34.28
C SER A 103 1.56 20.11 35.23
N VAL A 104 0.71 19.16 34.83
CA VAL A 104 -0.34 18.59 35.69
C VAL A 104 0.26 17.76 36.83
N ILE A 105 1.42 17.14 36.59
CA ILE A 105 2.15 16.36 37.58
C ILE A 105 2.82 17.28 38.59
N GLU A 106 3.46 18.35 38.12
CA GLU A 106 4.07 19.38 38.97
C GLU A 106 3.05 20.02 39.91
N GLN A 107 1.85 20.37 39.39
CA GLN A 107 0.75 20.93 40.19
C GLN A 107 0.25 19.99 41.30
N ASN A 108 0.48 18.68 41.18
CA ASN A 108 0.00 17.67 42.10
C ASN A 108 1.15 16.90 42.79
N ALA A 109 2.37 17.44 42.74
CA ALA A 109 3.59 16.73 43.16
C ALA A 109 3.54 16.18 44.58
N ASP A 110 3.00 16.96 45.53
CA ASP A 110 2.91 16.56 46.95
C ASP A 110 2.06 15.31 47.14
N LYS A 111 0.83 15.31 46.60
CA LYS A 111 -0.09 14.15 46.69
C LYS A 111 0.46 12.92 45.97
N ILE A 112 1.15 13.13 44.83
CA ILE A 112 1.81 12.04 44.11
C ILE A 112 2.91 11.42 44.97
N LYS A 113 3.72 12.25 45.63
CA LYS A 113 4.82 11.81 46.50
C LYS A 113 4.31 11.06 47.74
N GLU A 114 3.20 11.50 48.33
CA GLU A 114 2.55 10.79 49.43
C GLU A 114 2.10 9.39 49.03
N LEU A 115 1.43 9.26 47.88
CA LEU A 115 0.98 7.96 47.35
C LEU A 115 2.15 7.10 46.85
N GLU A 116 3.26 7.69 46.39
CA GLU A 116 4.49 6.98 46.04
C GLU A 116 5.16 6.36 47.27
N ALA A 117 5.15 7.04 48.41
CA ALA A 117 5.78 6.58 49.65
C ALA A 117 5.17 5.27 50.18
N VAL A 118 3.94 4.95 49.80
CA VAL A 118 3.29 3.66 50.08
C VAL A 118 4.10 2.51 49.47
N SER A 119 4.64 2.70 48.26
CA SER A 119 5.39 1.66 47.55
C SER A 119 6.71 1.28 48.21
N LEU A 120 7.30 2.19 48.98
CA LEU A 120 8.54 1.95 49.72
C LEU A 120 8.36 1.02 50.92
N LYS A 121 7.10 0.79 51.34
CA LYS A 121 6.74 -0.11 52.43
C LYS A 121 6.38 -1.52 51.96
N GLU A 122 6.18 -1.69 50.65
CA GLU A 122 5.83 -2.97 50.03
C GLU A 122 7.08 -3.75 49.62
N SER A 123 6.95 -5.05 49.38
CA SER A 123 8.04 -5.83 48.80
C SER A 123 8.33 -5.37 47.37
N ASP A 124 9.60 -5.45 46.94
CA ASP A 124 10.00 -5.14 45.55
C ASP A 124 9.27 -5.99 44.50
N SER A 125 8.79 -7.17 44.90
CA SER A 125 8.00 -8.08 44.06
C SER A 125 6.51 -7.72 43.98
N SER A 126 6.02 -6.81 44.83
CA SER A 126 4.62 -6.39 44.82
C SER A 126 4.25 -5.65 43.54
N GLU A 127 2.99 -5.78 43.11
CA GLU A 127 2.47 -5.06 41.95
C GLU A 127 2.64 -3.54 42.11
N ASN A 128 2.44 -3.03 43.33
CA ASN A 128 2.57 -1.63 43.65
C ASN A 128 4.02 -1.14 43.41
N ALA A 129 5.02 -1.82 44.01
CA ALA A 129 6.42 -1.46 43.86
C ALA A 129 6.88 -1.53 42.39
N GLN A 130 6.46 -2.57 41.65
CA GLN A 130 6.80 -2.73 40.24
C GLN A 130 6.20 -1.63 39.36
N THR A 131 4.96 -1.23 39.62
CA THR A 131 4.30 -0.15 38.88
C THR A 131 4.96 1.20 39.19
N TRP A 132 5.31 1.48 40.45
CA TRP A 132 6.06 2.69 40.80
C TRP A 132 7.48 2.68 40.22
N LYS A 133 8.11 1.52 40.07
CA LYS A 133 9.39 1.40 39.35
C LYS A 133 9.26 1.78 37.88
N LEU A 134 8.18 1.37 37.20
CA LEU A 134 7.88 1.82 35.84
C LEU A 134 7.75 3.35 35.79
N TRP A 135 6.93 3.90 36.68
CA TRP A 135 6.71 5.33 36.73
C TRP A 135 8.01 6.10 36.96
N ARG A 136 8.86 5.66 37.89
CA ARG A 136 10.17 6.27 38.15
C ARG A 136 11.05 6.32 36.90
N ASN A 137 11.05 5.26 36.10
CA ASN A 137 11.80 5.21 34.85
C ASN A 137 11.26 6.20 33.80
N ILE A 138 9.94 6.36 33.70
CA ILE A 138 9.31 7.32 32.79
C ILE A 138 9.56 8.76 33.28
N ARG A 139 9.36 9.01 34.58
CA ARG A 139 9.57 10.30 35.23
C ARG A 139 11.00 10.83 35.05
N ALA A 140 12.01 9.95 35.04
CA ALA A 140 13.40 10.34 34.86
C ALA A 140 13.68 11.10 33.54
N GLY A 141 12.88 10.86 32.49
CA GLY A 141 12.99 11.55 31.19
C GLY A 141 11.89 12.58 30.90
N ILE A 142 11.08 12.93 31.90
CA ILE A 142 9.82 13.65 31.67
C ILE A 142 9.98 15.05 31.09
N GLN A 143 11.08 15.75 31.45
CA GLN A 143 11.37 17.11 30.95
C GLN A 143 11.68 17.14 29.45
N HIS A 144 12.12 16.01 28.88
CA HIS A 144 12.45 15.87 27.46
C HIS A 144 11.50 14.87 26.76
N HIS A 145 10.33 14.62 27.32
CA HIS A 145 9.42 13.57 26.84
C HIS A 145 8.98 13.79 25.38
N GLU A 146 8.70 15.03 24.98
CA GLU A 146 8.28 15.35 23.61
C GLU A 146 9.37 15.05 22.58
N ASP A 147 10.61 15.49 22.86
CA ASP A 147 11.78 15.22 22.00
C ASP A 147 12.05 13.72 21.89
N LEU A 148 12.11 13.03 23.03
CA LEU A 148 12.32 11.58 23.08
C LEU A 148 11.20 10.82 22.35
N SER A 149 9.95 11.27 22.49
CA SER A 149 8.80 10.68 21.81
C SER A 149 8.88 10.86 20.30
N TYR A 150 9.22 12.07 19.85
CA TYR A 150 9.43 12.37 18.44
C TYR A 150 10.55 11.50 17.86
N GLU A 151 11.71 11.42 18.50
CA GLU A 151 12.81 10.57 18.07
C GLU A 151 12.44 9.08 18.02
N GLY A 152 11.70 8.58 19.01
CA GLY A 152 11.21 7.20 19.03
C GLY A 152 10.30 6.90 17.84
N LYS A 153 9.39 7.83 17.51
CA LYS A 153 8.52 7.74 16.33
C LYS A 153 9.34 7.78 15.03
N VAL A 154 10.34 8.65 14.95
CA VAL A 154 11.26 8.72 13.80
C VAL A 154 11.98 7.38 13.61
N ARG A 155 12.57 6.81 14.66
CA ARG A 155 13.26 5.51 14.61
C ARG A 155 12.31 4.41 14.13
N LEU A 156 11.11 4.30 14.70
CA LEU A 156 10.12 3.30 14.28
C LEU A 156 9.68 3.47 12.81
N SER A 157 9.51 4.71 12.34
CA SER A 157 9.09 5.01 10.95
C SER A 157 10.12 4.59 9.90
N LYS A 158 11.41 4.58 10.27
CA LYS A 158 12.52 4.21 9.40
C LYS A 158 12.81 2.71 9.38
N MET A 159 12.28 1.93 10.33
CA MET A 159 12.44 0.48 10.34
C MET A 159 11.63 -0.19 9.22
N PRO A 160 12.20 -1.13 8.45
CA PRO A 160 11.46 -1.88 7.43
C PRO A 160 10.35 -2.71 8.07
N MET A 161 9.12 -2.54 7.56
CA MET A 161 7.95 -3.28 8.05
C MET A 161 7.65 -4.56 7.25
N PHE A 162 8.39 -4.78 6.16
CA PHE A 162 8.31 -5.98 5.34
C PHE A 162 9.56 -6.86 5.54
N LYS A 163 9.37 -8.17 5.44
CA LYS A 163 10.46 -9.14 5.32
C LYS A 163 11.26 -8.86 4.06
N GLY A 164 12.55 -9.18 4.08
CA GLY A 164 13.42 -9.02 2.93
C GLY A 164 13.13 -10.00 1.79
N ALA A 165 13.42 -9.59 0.56
CA ALA A 165 13.40 -10.46 -0.62
C ALA A 165 14.81 -11.00 -0.93
N PRO A 166 14.97 -12.29 -1.28
CA PRO A 166 16.27 -12.85 -1.69
C PRO A 166 16.97 -12.01 -2.78
N ASP A 167 16.20 -11.56 -3.76
CA ASP A 167 16.59 -10.63 -4.81
C ASP A 167 15.76 -9.34 -4.67
N PRO A 168 16.37 -8.21 -4.29
CA PRO A 168 15.66 -6.95 -4.12
C PRO A 168 15.31 -6.25 -5.44
N THR A 169 15.64 -6.84 -6.59
CA THR A 169 15.30 -6.28 -7.90
C THR A 169 13.79 -6.11 -8.02
N LEU A 170 13.36 -4.92 -8.40
CA LEU A 170 11.94 -4.60 -8.56
C LEU A 170 11.51 -4.95 -9.99
N THR A 171 10.26 -5.37 -10.14
CA THR A 171 9.66 -5.53 -11.47
C THR A 171 9.24 -4.18 -12.02
N TYR A 172 9.66 -3.86 -13.24
CA TYR A 172 9.29 -2.61 -13.90
C TYR A 172 7.95 -2.74 -14.66
N PHE A 173 6.86 -2.31 -14.03
CA PHE A 173 5.53 -2.27 -14.65
C PHE A 173 5.30 -0.95 -15.40
N VAL A 174 5.66 -0.95 -16.68
CA VAL A 174 5.63 0.25 -17.53
C VAL A 174 4.22 0.64 -17.97
N PHE A 175 3.38 -0.36 -18.25
CA PHE A 175 2.08 -0.20 -18.89
C PHE A 175 0.98 -0.70 -17.96
N GLY A 176 0.08 0.19 -17.55
CA GLY A 176 -1.07 -0.18 -16.73
C GLY A 176 -2.10 -0.99 -17.51
N THR A 177 -2.86 -1.84 -16.82
CA THR A 177 -3.86 -2.73 -17.44
C THR A 177 -5.29 -2.39 -17.05
N ASP A 178 -5.49 -1.36 -16.23
CA ASP A 178 -6.76 -0.92 -15.67
C ASP A 178 -7.24 0.41 -16.29
N PRO A 179 -8.56 0.69 -16.33
CA PRO A 179 -9.08 1.92 -16.91
C PRO A 179 -8.51 3.20 -16.26
N VAL A 180 -8.51 4.31 -17.00
CA VAL A 180 -8.07 5.60 -16.46
C VAL A 180 -9.06 6.07 -15.38
N VAL A 181 -8.52 6.42 -14.21
CA VAL A 181 -9.29 6.93 -13.06
C VAL A 181 -9.00 8.40 -12.84
N SER A 182 -10.01 9.16 -12.44
CA SER A 182 -9.88 10.55 -12.00
C SER A 182 -10.39 10.65 -10.58
N LEU A 183 -9.49 10.88 -9.61
CA LEU A 183 -9.85 10.90 -8.19
C LEU A 183 -10.85 12.02 -7.86
N VAL A 184 -11.11 12.96 -8.77
CA VAL A 184 -12.13 14.01 -8.62
C VAL A 184 -13.51 13.57 -9.09
N THR A 185 -13.59 12.84 -10.21
CA THR A 185 -14.87 12.57 -10.90
C THR A 185 -15.46 11.22 -10.51
N ASP A 186 -14.66 10.16 -10.44
CA ASP A 186 -15.09 8.84 -9.99
C ASP A 186 -13.90 7.85 -9.96
N TRP A 187 -14.12 6.66 -9.39
CA TRP A 187 -13.11 5.61 -9.28
C TRP A 187 -12.92 4.76 -10.55
N GLY A 188 -13.59 5.08 -11.66
CA GLY A 188 -13.45 4.39 -12.95
C GLY A 188 -14.34 3.17 -13.17
N SER A 189 -15.26 2.83 -12.25
CA SER A 189 -16.17 1.68 -12.43
C SER A 189 -17.48 2.10 -13.07
N ASP A 190 -18.01 1.30 -14.00
CA ASP A 190 -19.27 1.54 -14.72
C ASP A 190 -20.50 1.73 -13.82
N ASN A 191 -20.41 1.38 -12.53
CA ASN A 191 -21.51 1.40 -11.56
C ASN A 191 -21.28 2.29 -10.33
N ALA A 192 -20.19 3.05 -10.26
CA ALA A 192 -19.88 3.93 -9.11
C ALA A 192 -19.59 5.35 -9.57
N ASP A 193 -20.66 6.09 -9.89
CA ASP A 193 -20.63 7.56 -9.98
C ASP A 193 -20.43 8.12 -8.56
N ASP A 194 -19.17 8.25 -8.13
CA ASP A 194 -18.78 8.81 -6.82
C ASP A 194 -17.88 10.07 -6.99
N PRO A 195 -18.39 11.16 -7.60
CA PRO A 195 -17.65 12.41 -7.72
C PRO A 195 -17.52 13.14 -6.39
N ILE A 196 -16.40 13.82 -6.18
CA ILE A 196 -16.30 14.78 -5.08
C ILE A 196 -17.25 15.95 -5.36
N ASN A 197 -18.17 16.22 -4.44
CA ASN A 197 -19.05 17.38 -4.51
C ASN A 197 -18.31 18.67 -4.11
N LEU A 198 -17.45 19.18 -4.99
CA LEU A 198 -16.65 20.38 -4.75
C LEU A 198 -17.48 21.64 -4.44
N ARG A 199 -18.74 21.69 -4.89
CA ARG A 199 -19.65 22.81 -4.61
C ARG A 199 -20.13 22.85 -3.15
N ALA A 200 -20.16 21.69 -2.50
CA ALA A 200 -20.55 21.58 -1.09
C ALA A 200 -19.40 21.90 -0.12
N LEU A 201 -18.15 21.96 -0.61
CA LEU A 201 -16.99 22.29 0.21
C LEU A 201 -16.94 23.79 0.54
N SER A 202 -16.51 24.11 1.75
CA SER A 202 -16.14 25.47 2.15
C SER A 202 -14.89 25.95 1.40
N ASN A 203 -14.65 27.27 1.42
CA ASN A 203 -13.43 27.85 0.84
C ASN A 203 -12.15 27.31 1.49
N ASP A 204 -12.18 27.00 2.79
CA ASP A 204 -11.04 26.41 3.49
C ASP A 204 -10.77 24.98 3.01
N GLN A 205 -11.81 24.13 2.95
CA GLN A 205 -11.71 22.75 2.48
C GLN A 205 -11.23 22.67 1.02
N ILE A 206 -11.83 23.45 0.11
CA ILE A 206 -11.46 23.41 -1.31
C ILE A 206 -10.05 23.97 -1.57
N SER A 207 -9.49 24.73 -0.63
CA SER A 207 -8.10 25.21 -0.69
C SER A 207 -7.06 24.17 -0.26
N LYS A 208 -7.50 22.98 0.16
CA LYS A 208 -6.66 21.90 0.73
C LYS A 208 -6.87 20.56 0.03
N LEU A 209 -7.33 20.55 -1.23
CA LEU A 209 -7.51 19.30 -1.97
C LEU A 209 -6.15 18.63 -2.19
N SER A 210 -6.04 17.36 -1.85
CA SER A 210 -4.79 16.60 -1.91
C SER A 210 -5.06 15.17 -2.35
N PHE A 211 -4.33 14.69 -3.35
CA PHE A 211 -4.57 13.39 -3.99
C PHE A 211 -3.28 12.59 -4.02
N LEU A 212 -3.33 11.31 -3.61
CA LEU A 212 -2.20 10.40 -3.72
C LEU A 212 -2.51 9.32 -4.75
N ILE A 213 -1.56 9.08 -5.64
CA ILE A 213 -1.58 7.97 -6.59
C ILE A 213 -0.32 7.16 -6.35
N ALA A 214 -0.49 5.98 -5.76
CA ALA A 214 0.59 5.07 -5.47
C ALA A 214 0.58 3.88 -6.44
N GLY A 215 1.74 3.53 -6.97
CA GLY A 215 1.88 2.62 -8.10
C GLY A 215 1.56 3.37 -9.39
N VAL A 216 2.35 4.42 -9.65
CA VAL A 216 2.06 5.39 -10.72
C VAL A 216 2.08 4.75 -12.10
N GLY A 217 2.98 3.78 -12.34
CA GLY A 217 3.14 3.11 -13.63
C GLY A 217 3.35 4.11 -14.77
N ASP A 218 2.40 4.17 -15.70
CA ASP A 218 2.39 5.13 -16.82
C ASP A 218 1.75 6.48 -16.50
N SER A 219 1.34 6.73 -15.25
CA SER A 219 0.72 7.99 -14.82
C SER A 219 -0.67 8.30 -15.37
N ARG A 220 -1.37 7.32 -15.97
CA ARG A 220 -2.74 7.53 -16.48
C ARG A 220 -3.67 8.17 -15.45
N HIS A 221 -3.64 7.71 -14.20
CA HIS A 221 -4.54 8.23 -13.15
C HIS A 221 -4.14 9.65 -12.72
N ALA A 222 -2.86 10.02 -12.81
CA ALA A 222 -2.40 11.36 -12.48
C ALA A 222 -2.87 12.35 -13.54
N PHE A 223 -2.71 11.99 -14.82
CA PHE A 223 -3.24 12.77 -15.94
C PHE A 223 -4.78 12.85 -15.90
N GLY A 224 -5.47 11.71 -15.67
CA GLY A 224 -6.93 11.66 -15.55
C GLY A 224 -7.44 12.53 -14.40
N THR A 225 -6.81 12.48 -13.23
CA THR A 225 -7.15 13.32 -12.08
C THR A 225 -6.93 14.81 -12.37
N LEU A 226 -5.86 15.16 -13.09
CA LEU A 226 -5.61 16.55 -13.49
C LEU A 226 -6.70 17.06 -14.46
N ILE A 227 -7.07 16.26 -15.46
CA ILE A 227 -8.21 16.56 -16.34
C ILE A 227 -9.49 16.74 -15.51
N GLY A 228 -9.77 15.83 -14.58
CA GLY A 228 -10.90 15.91 -13.66
C GLY A 228 -10.94 17.21 -12.85
N LEU A 229 -9.79 17.66 -12.32
CA LEU A 229 -9.66 18.94 -11.64
C LEU A 229 -10.00 20.12 -12.56
N GLY A 230 -9.46 20.16 -13.78
CA GLY A 230 -9.73 21.22 -14.76
C GLY A 230 -11.21 21.29 -15.12
N LEU A 231 -11.83 20.14 -15.41
CA LEU A 231 -13.26 20.03 -15.72
C LEU A 231 -14.15 20.41 -14.55
N ALA A 232 -13.79 20.03 -13.33
CA ALA A 232 -14.56 20.38 -12.14
C ALA A 232 -14.43 21.89 -11.83
N ARG A 233 -13.22 22.44 -11.94
CA ARG A 233 -12.94 23.87 -11.74
C ARG A 233 -13.74 24.73 -12.70
N SER A 234 -13.85 24.36 -13.98
CA SER A 234 -14.59 25.16 -14.97
C SER A 234 -16.08 25.34 -14.60
N LYS A 235 -16.65 24.38 -13.87
CA LYS A 235 -18.05 24.33 -13.42
C LYS A 235 -18.33 25.01 -12.06
N LEU A 236 -17.30 25.54 -11.38
CA LEU A 236 -17.42 26.21 -10.08
C LEU A 236 -17.80 27.70 -10.22
N GLY A 237 -18.42 28.26 -9.17
CA GLY A 237 -18.64 29.70 -9.03
C GLY A 237 -17.32 30.46 -8.80
N VAL A 238 -17.31 31.78 -9.00
CA VAL A 238 -16.09 32.61 -8.96
C VAL A 238 -15.34 32.49 -7.63
N ALA A 239 -16.05 32.51 -6.50
CA ALA A 239 -15.45 32.40 -5.17
C ALA A 239 -14.72 31.06 -4.98
N HIS A 240 -15.38 29.93 -5.25
CA HIS A 240 -14.78 28.60 -5.18
C HIS A 240 -13.64 28.42 -6.18
N LYS A 241 -13.76 28.96 -7.40
CA LYS A 241 -12.65 28.96 -8.38
C LYS A 241 -11.42 29.68 -7.81
N HIS A 242 -11.58 30.82 -7.17
CA HIS A 242 -10.44 31.53 -6.59
C HIS A 242 -9.83 30.78 -5.40
N ALA A 243 -10.67 30.17 -4.55
CA ALA A 243 -10.22 29.43 -3.36
C ALA A 243 -9.59 28.06 -3.67
N MET A 244 -10.01 27.40 -4.75
CA MET A 244 -9.62 26.02 -5.06
C MET A 244 -8.11 25.90 -5.29
N LYS A 245 -7.45 25.05 -4.50
CA LYS A 245 -6.07 24.60 -4.69
C LYS A 245 -6.01 23.08 -4.64
N ALA A 246 -5.11 22.49 -5.42
CA ALA A 246 -4.96 21.04 -5.48
C ALA A 246 -3.50 20.61 -5.45
N HIS A 247 -3.22 19.51 -4.76
CA HIS A 247 -1.92 18.85 -4.74
C HIS A 247 -2.07 17.40 -5.22
N ILE A 248 -1.23 16.95 -6.14
CA ILE A 248 -1.17 15.56 -6.58
C ILE A 248 0.18 14.97 -6.20
N THR A 249 0.18 13.90 -5.43
CA THR A 249 1.37 13.10 -5.12
C THR A 249 1.37 11.85 -5.98
N ALA A 250 2.34 11.75 -6.88
CA ALA A 250 2.60 10.55 -7.66
C ALA A 250 3.77 9.79 -7.02
N LEU A 251 3.51 8.57 -6.56
CA LEU A 251 4.44 7.75 -5.80
C LEU A 251 4.59 6.37 -6.42
N ASP A 252 5.82 5.94 -6.63
CA ASP A 252 6.11 4.58 -7.09
C ASP A 252 7.38 4.06 -6.42
N ILE A 253 7.43 2.76 -6.11
CA ILE A 253 8.63 2.12 -5.58
C ILE A 253 9.70 1.98 -6.65
N HIS A 254 9.30 1.92 -7.93
CA HIS A 254 10.20 1.71 -9.05
C HIS A 254 10.71 3.03 -9.63
N PHE A 255 12.02 3.29 -9.46
CA PHE A 255 12.66 4.53 -9.88
C PHE A 255 12.46 4.88 -11.37
N ALA A 256 12.47 3.88 -12.26
CA ALA A 256 12.27 4.10 -13.69
C ALA A 256 10.83 4.54 -14.03
N SER A 257 9.82 4.08 -13.27
CA SER A 257 8.42 4.53 -13.44
C SER A 257 8.27 6.01 -13.08
N VAL A 258 8.91 6.42 -11.98
CA VAL A 258 8.95 7.83 -11.56
C VAL A 258 9.71 8.68 -12.59
N ALA A 259 10.87 8.22 -13.05
CA ALA A 259 11.65 8.91 -14.08
C ALA A 259 10.85 9.09 -15.39
N ARG A 260 10.15 8.04 -15.83
CA ARG A 260 9.34 8.06 -17.05
C ARG A 260 8.18 9.05 -16.90
N THR A 261 7.55 9.07 -15.74
CA THR A 261 6.51 10.04 -15.40
C THR A 261 7.04 11.48 -15.46
N VAL A 262 8.20 11.76 -14.87
CA VAL A 262 8.83 13.10 -14.96
C VAL A 262 9.05 13.47 -16.42
N ILE A 263 9.57 12.57 -17.25
CA ILE A 263 9.80 12.84 -18.68
C ILE A 263 8.48 13.12 -19.43
N LEU A 264 7.39 12.41 -19.14
CA LEU A 264 6.09 12.70 -19.72
C LEU A 264 5.59 14.11 -19.34
N PHE A 265 5.73 14.52 -18.08
CA PHE A 265 5.38 15.89 -17.66
C PHE A 265 6.31 16.95 -18.26
N MET A 266 7.59 16.65 -18.47
CA MET A 266 8.52 17.56 -19.15
C MET A 266 8.21 17.69 -20.65
N LEU A 267 7.74 16.63 -21.30
CA LEU A 267 7.22 16.68 -22.68
C LEU A 267 5.92 17.49 -22.77
N VAL A 268 5.01 17.34 -21.79
CA VAL A 268 3.83 18.20 -21.65
C VAL A 268 4.24 19.67 -21.50
N ASN A 269 5.20 19.97 -20.63
CA ASN A 269 5.72 21.32 -20.44
C ASN A 269 6.38 21.89 -21.72
N ALA A 270 7.12 21.07 -22.46
CA ALA A 270 7.72 21.46 -23.73
C ALA A 270 6.65 21.84 -24.75
N LEU A 271 5.57 21.05 -24.86
CA LEU A 271 4.45 21.36 -25.76
C LEU A 271 3.70 22.63 -25.35
N MET A 272 3.52 22.86 -24.05
CA MET A 272 2.94 24.10 -23.54
C MET A 272 3.80 25.32 -23.88
N THR A 273 5.12 25.22 -23.66
CA THR A 273 6.06 26.30 -23.95
C THR A 273 6.08 26.63 -25.44
N ALA A 274 6.07 25.61 -26.31
CA ALA A 274 6.01 25.79 -27.76
C ALA A 274 4.71 26.50 -28.20
N ARG A 275 3.56 26.18 -27.58
CA ARG A 275 2.28 26.87 -27.83
C ARG A 275 2.30 28.33 -27.40
N GLU A 276 2.87 28.62 -26.22
CA GLU A 276 2.97 29.98 -25.69
C GLU A 276 4.01 30.83 -26.45
N GLY A 277 5.11 30.22 -26.88
CA GLY A 277 6.20 30.86 -27.61
C GLY A 277 5.94 31.07 -29.11
N GLY A 278 4.82 30.56 -29.64
CA GLY A 278 4.47 30.70 -31.05
C GLY A 278 5.36 29.89 -32.00
N GLU A 279 5.87 28.73 -31.55
CA GLU A 279 6.61 27.82 -32.43
C GLU A 279 5.74 27.33 -33.58
N GLY A 280 6.38 26.93 -34.69
CA GLY A 280 5.67 26.47 -35.89
C GLY A 280 4.82 25.20 -35.65
N PRO A 281 3.74 25.00 -36.44
CA PRO A 281 2.84 23.86 -36.28
C PRO A 281 3.53 22.51 -36.40
N GLU A 282 4.55 22.40 -37.25
CA GLU A 282 5.34 21.19 -37.43
C GLU A 282 6.14 20.83 -36.17
N THR A 283 6.76 21.81 -35.51
CA THR A 283 7.51 21.58 -34.26
C THR A 283 6.59 21.18 -33.12
N MET A 284 5.44 21.84 -32.98
CA MET A 284 4.43 21.46 -31.98
C MET A 284 3.91 20.03 -32.22
N LEU A 285 3.64 19.67 -33.47
CA LEU A 285 3.20 18.33 -33.84
C LEU A 285 4.28 17.28 -33.55
N GLU A 286 5.56 17.61 -33.77
CA GLU A 286 6.67 16.72 -33.45
C GLU A 286 6.83 16.48 -31.94
N ILE A 287 6.66 17.52 -31.12
CA ILE A 287 6.66 17.38 -29.64
C ILE A 287 5.48 16.50 -29.20
N GLN A 288 4.29 16.75 -29.75
CA GLN A 288 3.09 15.97 -29.44
C GLN A 288 3.24 14.50 -29.89
N ALA A 289 3.78 14.25 -31.08
CA ALA A 289 4.13 12.92 -31.55
C ALA A 289 5.12 12.24 -30.60
N THR A 290 6.15 12.96 -30.15
CA THR A 290 7.12 12.42 -29.18
C THR A 290 6.44 12.02 -27.88
N LEU A 291 5.56 12.86 -27.32
CA LEU A 291 4.79 12.56 -26.12
C LEU A 291 3.92 11.31 -26.29
N VAL A 292 3.17 11.21 -27.39
CA VAL A 292 2.31 10.06 -27.69
C VAL A 292 3.13 8.77 -27.85
N TYR A 293 4.17 8.79 -28.70
CA TYR A 293 4.99 7.62 -28.96
C TYR A 293 5.79 7.16 -27.73
N VAL A 294 6.25 8.08 -26.88
CA VAL A 294 6.88 7.72 -25.60
C VAL A 294 5.84 7.07 -24.68
N TYR A 295 4.60 7.55 -24.67
CA TYR A 295 3.53 7.04 -23.82
C TYR A 295 3.04 5.63 -24.20
N VAL A 296 2.80 5.35 -25.49
CA VAL A 296 2.20 4.06 -25.93
C VAL A 296 3.11 3.18 -26.80
N GLY A 297 4.12 3.74 -27.45
CA GLY A 297 4.94 3.02 -28.45
C GLY A 297 6.01 2.11 -27.84
N TRP A 298 6.22 0.93 -28.41
CA TRP A 298 7.38 0.07 -28.10
C TRP A 298 8.63 0.52 -28.84
N ILE A 299 8.43 0.99 -30.07
CA ILE A 299 9.44 1.66 -30.89
C ILE A 299 8.92 3.05 -31.25
N ILE A 300 9.83 3.98 -31.54
CA ILE A 300 9.51 5.38 -31.80
C ILE A 300 10.28 5.87 -33.04
N PRO A 301 9.73 6.84 -33.81
CA PRO A 301 10.44 7.50 -34.89
C PRO A 301 11.80 8.06 -34.43
N SER A 302 12.79 8.08 -35.33
CA SER A 302 14.13 8.59 -35.00
C SER A 302 14.13 10.06 -34.53
N TYR A 303 13.25 10.91 -35.09
CA TYR A 303 13.10 12.29 -34.64
C TYR A 303 12.50 12.38 -33.21
N CYS A 304 11.50 11.53 -32.89
CA CYS A 304 10.95 11.42 -31.54
C CYS A 304 12.03 10.97 -30.55
N HIS A 305 12.86 10.01 -30.94
CA HIS A 305 13.98 9.55 -30.12
C HIS A 305 15.00 10.68 -29.86
N ALA A 306 15.40 11.43 -30.90
CA ALA A 306 16.31 12.56 -30.73
C ALA A 306 15.75 13.59 -29.75
N ARG A 307 14.46 13.90 -29.85
CA ARG A 307 13.76 14.81 -28.94
C ARG A 307 13.67 14.25 -27.52
N LEU A 308 13.38 12.96 -27.36
CA LEU A 308 13.38 12.28 -26.06
C LEU A 308 14.76 12.39 -25.38
N MET A 309 15.84 12.16 -26.11
CA MET A 309 17.21 12.30 -25.57
C MET A 309 17.50 13.73 -25.12
N ALA A 310 17.07 14.74 -25.89
CA ALA A 310 17.20 16.15 -25.52
C ALA A 310 16.40 16.50 -24.24
N ILE A 311 15.18 15.95 -24.11
CA ILE A 311 14.38 16.10 -22.89
C ILE A 311 15.03 15.40 -21.70
N CYS A 312 15.58 14.19 -21.86
CA CYS A 312 16.32 13.51 -20.80
C CYS A 312 17.53 14.34 -20.32
N ALA A 313 18.32 14.88 -21.24
CA ALA A 313 19.52 15.67 -20.92
C ALA A 313 19.17 16.99 -20.20
N SER A 314 18.17 17.72 -20.70
CA SER A 314 17.69 18.96 -20.07
C SER A 314 17.04 18.70 -18.71
N THR A 315 16.23 17.64 -18.58
CA THR A 315 15.63 17.21 -17.31
C THR A 315 16.70 16.84 -16.29
N LYS A 316 17.72 16.08 -16.67
CA LYS A 316 18.86 15.78 -15.78
C LYS A 316 19.54 17.05 -15.29
N SER A 317 19.80 18.00 -16.19
CA SER A 317 20.43 19.28 -15.85
C SER A 317 19.56 20.10 -14.88
N SER A 318 18.25 20.13 -15.14
CA SER A 318 17.24 20.80 -14.31
C SER A 318 17.17 20.20 -12.90
N LEU A 319 17.17 18.88 -12.78
CA LEU A 319 17.15 18.17 -11.49
C LEU A 319 18.43 18.34 -10.67
N LEU A 320 19.57 18.55 -11.33
CA LEU A 320 20.87 18.76 -10.69
C LEU A 320 21.11 20.22 -10.26
N ALA A 321 20.29 21.17 -10.71
CA ALA A 321 20.35 22.55 -10.25
C ALA A 321 20.03 22.65 -8.74
N SER A 322 20.46 23.75 -8.10
CA SER A 322 20.22 24.01 -6.68
C SER A 322 19.60 25.40 -6.46
N PRO A 323 18.28 25.49 -6.17
CA PRO A 323 17.29 24.40 -6.17
C PRO A 323 17.05 23.83 -7.59
N PRO A 324 16.43 22.64 -7.72
CA PRO A 324 16.05 22.10 -9.03
C PRO A 324 15.20 23.07 -9.85
N ASP A 325 15.54 23.22 -11.14
CA ASP A 325 14.90 24.16 -12.08
C ASP A 325 13.78 23.48 -12.86
N LEU A 326 12.65 23.23 -12.19
CA LEU A 326 11.47 22.58 -12.77
C LEU A 326 10.33 23.59 -12.98
N PRO A 327 9.35 23.30 -13.87
CA PRO A 327 8.14 24.10 -13.95
C PRO A 327 7.53 24.30 -12.56
N SER A 328 7.03 25.50 -12.27
CA SER A 328 6.61 25.87 -10.90
C SER A 328 5.57 24.93 -10.27
N TRP A 329 4.80 24.22 -11.11
CA TRP A 329 3.79 23.26 -10.70
C TRP A 329 4.31 21.83 -10.53
N LEU A 330 5.55 21.51 -10.89
CA LEU A 330 6.18 20.18 -10.79
C LEU A 330 7.28 20.18 -9.72
N HIS A 331 7.20 19.24 -8.78
CA HIS A 331 8.22 19.00 -7.77
C HIS A 331 8.72 17.56 -7.83
N VAL A 332 10.00 17.34 -7.56
CA VAL A 332 10.59 16.01 -7.39
C VAL A 332 11.24 15.99 -6.01
N ASP A 333 10.84 15.02 -5.17
CA ASP A 333 11.42 14.87 -3.84
C ASP A 333 12.93 14.65 -3.93
N LYS A 334 13.66 15.28 -2.99
CA LYS A 334 15.13 15.27 -2.98
C LYS A 334 15.73 13.86 -3.00
N ASN A 335 15.16 12.93 -2.26
CA ASN A 335 15.66 11.55 -2.19
C ASN A 335 15.34 10.75 -3.46
N SER A 336 14.41 11.25 -4.28
CA SER A 336 14.00 10.64 -5.55
C SER A 336 14.89 11.06 -6.73
N ILE A 337 15.60 12.19 -6.64
CA ILE A 337 16.43 12.74 -7.72
C ILE A 337 17.53 11.76 -8.15
N LYS A 338 18.30 11.22 -7.21
CA LYS A 338 19.42 10.31 -7.54
C LYS A 338 18.93 9.01 -8.23
N PRO A 339 17.89 8.32 -7.73
CA PRO A 339 17.27 7.20 -8.46
C PRO A 339 16.78 7.57 -9.87
N ILE A 340 16.16 8.74 -10.04
CA ILE A 340 15.69 9.20 -11.35
C ILE A 340 16.86 9.42 -12.31
N ILE A 341 17.92 10.10 -11.88
CA ILE A 341 19.12 10.35 -12.70
C ILE A 341 19.74 9.05 -13.18
N ARG A 342 19.74 7.99 -12.36
CA ARG A 342 20.21 6.66 -12.78
C ARG A 342 19.46 6.15 -14.00
N ALA A 343 18.13 6.27 -14.03
CA ALA A 343 17.32 5.88 -15.18
C ALA A 343 17.64 6.76 -16.40
N LEU A 344 17.72 8.09 -16.23
CA LEU A 344 18.05 9.01 -17.31
C LEU A 344 19.42 8.72 -17.93
N ASP A 345 20.43 8.44 -17.09
CA ASP A 345 21.78 8.12 -17.54
C ASP A 345 21.82 6.82 -18.34
N PHE A 346 21.11 5.79 -17.87
CA PHE A 346 20.94 4.56 -18.64
C PHE A 346 20.28 4.85 -20.00
N TRP A 347 19.16 5.57 -20.03
CA TRP A 347 18.43 5.86 -21.27
C TRP A 347 19.23 6.64 -22.30
N MET A 348 20.11 7.55 -21.86
CA MET A 348 20.96 8.34 -22.75
C MET A 348 22.21 7.58 -23.23
N THR A 349 22.66 6.55 -22.51
CA THR A 349 23.94 5.87 -22.78
C THR A 349 23.77 4.50 -23.42
N GLU A 350 22.62 3.85 -23.24
CA GLU A 350 22.31 2.54 -23.82
C GLU A 350 22.22 2.62 -25.36
N LYS A 351 23.07 1.85 -26.04
CA LYS A 351 23.17 1.82 -27.52
C LYS A 351 23.08 0.42 -28.12
N THR A 352 23.04 -0.62 -27.28
CA THR A 352 23.05 -2.03 -27.67
C THR A 352 21.66 -2.59 -27.95
N VAL A 353 20.61 -1.92 -27.47
CA VAL A 353 19.22 -2.28 -27.74
C VAL A 353 18.78 -1.66 -29.07
N THR A 354 18.35 -2.48 -30.01
CA THR A 354 17.77 -2.05 -31.30
C THR A 354 16.26 -2.25 -31.32
N ALA A 355 15.56 -1.59 -32.25
CA ALA A 355 14.12 -1.80 -32.46
C ALA A 355 13.79 -3.29 -32.70
N SER A 356 14.56 -3.98 -33.54
CA SER A 356 14.41 -5.42 -33.77
C SER A 356 14.63 -6.25 -32.51
N ARG A 357 15.67 -5.94 -31.72
CA ARG A 357 15.98 -6.72 -30.51
C ARG A 357 14.88 -6.58 -29.46
N LEU A 358 14.31 -5.38 -29.32
CA LEU A 358 13.18 -5.12 -28.42
C LEU A 358 11.90 -5.79 -28.90
N LEU A 359 11.55 -5.65 -30.18
CA LEU A 359 10.33 -6.26 -30.72
C LEU A 359 10.39 -7.79 -30.74
N ASN A 360 11.60 -8.39 -30.78
CA ASN A 360 11.75 -9.84 -30.63
C ASN A 360 11.49 -10.33 -29.19
N SER A 361 11.54 -9.45 -28.18
CA SER A 361 11.21 -9.80 -26.79
C SER A 361 9.77 -9.47 -26.41
N MET A 362 9.06 -8.72 -27.26
CA MET A 362 7.68 -8.26 -27.02
C MET A 362 6.72 -8.99 -27.96
N THR A 363 5.50 -9.28 -27.51
CA THR A 363 4.48 -9.88 -28.37
C THR A 363 3.18 -9.13 -28.23
N HIS A 364 2.67 -8.57 -29.34
CA HIS A 364 1.33 -8.01 -29.36
C HIS A 364 0.31 -9.14 -29.27
N ARG A 365 -0.60 -9.03 -28.32
CA ARG A 365 -1.73 -9.95 -28.19
C ARG A 365 -2.95 -9.22 -27.68
N SER A 366 -4.00 -9.16 -28.49
CA SER A 366 -5.22 -8.45 -28.10
C SER A 366 -5.97 -9.14 -26.96
N GLY A 367 -6.85 -8.41 -26.28
CA GLY A 367 -7.76 -9.00 -25.29
C GLY A 367 -8.58 -10.17 -25.84
N THR A 368 -9.01 -10.07 -27.10
CA THR A 368 -9.70 -11.14 -27.83
C THR A 368 -8.84 -12.40 -27.99
N GLU A 369 -7.57 -12.25 -28.36
CA GLU A 369 -6.65 -13.38 -28.54
C GLU A 369 -6.32 -14.05 -27.21
N ASN A 370 -6.14 -13.26 -26.14
CA ASN A 370 -5.97 -13.76 -24.78
C ASN A 370 -7.17 -14.60 -24.34
N LEU A 371 -8.39 -14.13 -24.57
CA LEU A 371 -9.61 -14.87 -24.27
C LEU A 371 -9.69 -16.19 -25.06
N LYS A 372 -9.35 -16.18 -26.35
CA LYS A 372 -9.30 -17.40 -27.18
C LYS A 372 -8.29 -18.42 -26.68
N LEU A 373 -7.13 -17.98 -26.18
CA LEU A 373 -6.13 -18.85 -25.56
C LEU A 373 -6.62 -19.44 -24.23
N LEU A 374 -7.23 -18.62 -23.37
CA LEU A 374 -7.84 -19.07 -22.11
C LEU A 374 -8.91 -20.14 -22.35
N LEU A 375 -9.76 -19.94 -23.37
CA LEU A 375 -10.76 -20.93 -23.78
C LEU A 375 -10.15 -22.28 -24.17
N ARG A 376 -9.03 -22.27 -24.90
CA ARG A 376 -8.32 -23.51 -25.29
C ARG A 376 -7.69 -24.23 -24.09
N SER A 377 -7.38 -23.50 -23.02
CA SER A 377 -6.76 -24.06 -21.80
C SER A 377 -7.76 -24.72 -20.83
N ASN A 378 -9.06 -24.65 -21.12
CA ASN A 378 -10.14 -25.30 -20.34
C ASN A 378 -10.18 -24.87 -18.85
N HIS A 379 -9.84 -23.61 -18.56
CA HIS A 379 -9.82 -23.07 -17.20
C HIS A 379 -11.23 -23.08 -16.57
N PRO A 380 -11.39 -23.56 -15.32
CA PRO A 380 -12.68 -23.53 -14.62
C PRO A 380 -13.24 -22.09 -14.51
N GLY A 381 -14.55 -21.93 -14.69
CA GLY A 381 -15.28 -20.65 -14.59
C GLY A 381 -15.34 -19.78 -15.86
N VAL A 382 -14.35 -19.88 -16.75
CA VAL A 382 -14.29 -19.07 -17.99
C VAL A 382 -15.41 -19.45 -18.97
N SER A 383 -15.62 -20.75 -19.18
CA SER A 383 -16.64 -21.28 -20.10
C SER A 383 -18.06 -20.93 -19.67
N GLU A 384 -18.32 -20.84 -18.37
CA GLU A 384 -19.64 -20.51 -17.83
C GLU A 384 -19.94 -19.01 -17.93
N SER A 385 -18.96 -18.16 -17.62
CA SER A 385 -19.03 -16.71 -17.86
C SER A 385 -19.33 -16.39 -19.32
N LEU A 386 -18.63 -17.04 -20.26
CA LEU A 386 -18.83 -16.83 -21.69
C LEU A 386 -20.20 -17.31 -22.18
N ARG A 387 -20.73 -18.41 -21.64
CA ARG A 387 -22.11 -18.83 -21.95
C ARG A 387 -23.11 -17.76 -21.51
N SER A 388 -22.96 -17.20 -20.31
CA SER A 388 -23.81 -16.09 -19.85
C SER A 388 -23.70 -14.86 -20.76
N GLN A 389 -22.47 -14.46 -21.10
CA GLN A 389 -22.24 -13.31 -21.99
C GLN A 389 -22.85 -13.52 -23.39
N ARG A 390 -22.77 -14.74 -23.95
CA ARG A 390 -23.45 -15.07 -25.22
C ARG A 390 -24.98 -14.99 -25.09
N VAL A 391 -25.55 -15.39 -23.95
CA VAL A 391 -27.00 -15.25 -23.70
C VAL A 391 -27.39 -13.77 -23.66
N ASP A 392 -26.61 -12.93 -22.98
CA ASP A 392 -26.86 -11.49 -22.92
C ASP A 392 -26.68 -10.81 -24.28
N ALA A 393 -25.64 -11.18 -25.04
CA ALA A 393 -25.43 -10.72 -26.41
C ALA A 393 -26.61 -11.09 -27.32
N ARG A 394 -27.12 -12.34 -27.23
CA ARG A 394 -28.34 -12.76 -27.95
C ARG A 394 -29.57 -11.97 -27.55
N ARG A 395 -29.69 -11.58 -26.28
CA ARG A 395 -30.77 -10.69 -25.81
C ARG A 395 -30.62 -9.30 -26.43
N ALA A 396 -29.42 -8.76 -26.48
CA ALA A 396 -29.11 -7.44 -27.03
C ALA A 396 -29.39 -7.31 -28.54
N LEU A 397 -29.33 -8.41 -29.31
CA LEU A 397 -29.71 -8.40 -30.74
C LEU A 397 -31.11 -7.84 -30.99
N LYS A 398 -32.04 -8.06 -30.06
CA LYS A 398 -33.43 -7.62 -30.19
C LYS A 398 -33.60 -6.11 -30.05
N THR A 399 -32.67 -5.45 -29.37
CA THR A 399 -32.72 -4.02 -29.02
C THR A 399 -31.62 -3.22 -29.70
N LEU A 400 -30.86 -3.84 -30.61
CA LEU A 400 -29.78 -3.20 -31.35
C LEU A 400 -30.34 -2.08 -32.23
N SER A 401 -29.75 -0.88 -32.23
CA SER A 401 -30.19 0.21 -33.13
C SER A 401 -29.73 -0.05 -34.57
N ASP A 402 -30.40 0.57 -35.55
CA ASP A 402 -30.01 0.43 -36.95
C ASP A 402 -28.65 1.06 -37.23
N GLU A 403 -28.31 2.19 -36.58
CA GLU A 403 -26.98 2.81 -36.71
C GLU A 403 -25.89 1.90 -36.15
N PHE A 404 -26.14 1.27 -35.00
CA PHE A 404 -25.16 0.37 -34.40
C PHE A 404 -25.01 -0.89 -35.24
N LEU A 405 -26.11 -1.44 -35.78
CA LEU A 405 -26.07 -2.57 -36.70
C LEU A 405 -25.29 -2.24 -37.98
N ALA A 406 -25.45 -1.04 -38.54
CA ALA A 406 -24.66 -0.57 -39.68
C ALA A 406 -23.17 -0.45 -39.34
N SER A 407 -22.83 -0.07 -38.10
CA SER A 407 -21.44 -0.10 -37.62
C SER A 407 -20.90 -1.52 -37.56
N ILE A 408 -21.63 -2.45 -36.95
CA ILE A 408 -21.23 -3.86 -36.84
C ILE A 408 -21.04 -4.47 -38.23
N ALA A 409 -21.99 -4.24 -39.15
CA ALA A 409 -21.93 -4.76 -40.51
C ALA A 409 -20.69 -4.29 -41.27
N ARG A 410 -20.31 -3.01 -41.11
CA ARG A 410 -19.06 -2.47 -41.68
C ARG A 410 -17.83 -3.09 -41.02
N SER A 411 -17.80 -3.19 -39.69
CA SER A 411 -16.69 -3.80 -38.95
C SER A 411 -16.49 -5.28 -39.31
N LEU A 412 -17.57 -6.03 -39.52
CA LEU A 412 -17.55 -7.43 -39.97
C LEU A 412 -17.41 -7.57 -41.49
N ARG A 413 -17.26 -6.46 -42.23
CA ARG A 413 -17.10 -6.41 -43.70
C ARG A 413 -18.19 -7.18 -44.46
N TRP A 414 -19.44 -6.99 -44.03
CA TRP A 414 -20.57 -7.56 -44.74
C TRP A 414 -20.67 -6.95 -46.15
N PRO A 415 -20.86 -7.77 -47.20
CA PRO A 415 -20.91 -7.29 -48.58
C PRO A 415 -21.99 -6.21 -48.78
N ASN A 416 -21.65 -5.10 -49.46
CA ASN A 416 -22.55 -3.97 -49.74
C ASN A 416 -23.18 -3.31 -48.49
N SER A 417 -22.61 -3.52 -47.30
CA SER A 417 -23.14 -2.95 -46.04
C SER A 417 -23.07 -1.42 -45.99
N SER A 418 -22.10 -0.81 -46.68
CA SER A 418 -21.83 0.63 -46.72
C SER A 418 -22.98 1.46 -47.31
N SER A 419 -23.83 0.86 -48.15
CA SER A 419 -24.97 1.50 -48.82
C SER A 419 -26.30 0.77 -48.59
N ALA A 420 -26.34 -0.19 -47.66
CA ALA A 420 -27.51 -1.01 -47.39
C ALA A 420 -28.57 -0.24 -46.57
N SER A 421 -29.85 -0.40 -46.93
CA SER A 421 -30.94 0.14 -46.11
C SER A 421 -31.09 -0.62 -44.79
N PRO A 422 -31.66 -0.02 -43.73
CA PRO A 422 -31.85 -0.70 -42.45
C PRO A 422 -32.57 -2.05 -42.56
N LYS A 423 -33.55 -2.17 -43.47
CA LYS A 423 -34.26 -3.43 -43.75
C LYS A 423 -33.34 -4.52 -44.32
N VAL A 424 -32.40 -4.15 -45.18
CA VAL A 424 -31.40 -5.08 -45.73
C VAL A 424 -30.42 -5.49 -44.63
N LEU A 425 -29.92 -4.55 -43.83
CA LEU A 425 -29.02 -4.84 -42.70
C LEU A 425 -29.66 -5.77 -41.67
N ARG A 426 -30.94 -5.58 -41.35
CA ARG A 426 -31.70 -6.48 -40.46
C ARG A 426 -31.86 -7.88 -41.05
N LYS A 427 -32.03 -8.00 -42.38
CA LYS A 427 -32.05 -9.31 -43.05
C LYS A 427 -30.68 -9.99 -43.00
N MET A 428 -29.60 -9.22 -43.18
CA MET A 428 -28.23 -9.72 -43.07
C MET A 428 -27.90 -10.13 -41.63
N LEU A 429 -28.41 -9.40 -40.62
CA LEU A 429 -28.29 -9.79 -39.22
C LEU A 429 -28.86 -11.19 -38.97
N GLU A 430 -30.03 -11.50 -39.55
CA GLU A 430 -30.63 -12.83 -39.41
C GLU A 430 -29.75 -13.95 -40.00
N GLN A 431 -28.99 -13.64 -41.05
CA GLN A 431 -28.08 -14.58 -41.72
C GLN A 431 -26.74 -14.72 -40.98
N ASN A 432 -26.32 -13.70 -40.22
CA ASN A 432 -25.01 -13.63 -39.57
C ASN A 432 -25.13 -13.50 -38.04
N LYS A 433 -26.21 -14.04 -37.43
CA LYS A 433 -26.51 -13.84 -36.00
C LYS A 433 -25.37 -14.23 -35.07
N GLU A 434 -24.76 -15.39 -35.32
CA GLU A 434 -23.71 -15.89 -34.44
C GLU A 434 -22.43 -15.04 -34.54
N ASP A 435 -22.12 -14.48 -35.73
CA ASP A 435 -21.00 -13.55 -35.89
C ASP A 435 -21.23 -12.25 -35.11
N VAL A 436 -22.48 -11.77 -35.04
CA VAL A 436 -22.84 -10.58 -34.25
C VAL A 436 -22.84 -10.90 -32.75
N VAL A 437 -23.23 -12.10 -32.33
CA VAL A 437 -23.12 -12.54 -30.93
C VAL A 437 -21.65 -12.59 -30.52
N ASP A 438 -20.80 -13.19 -31.36
CA ASP A 438 -19.36 -13.26 -31.12
C ASP A 438 -18.75 -11.86 -31.06
N TYR A 439 -19.15 -10.97 -31.97
CA TYR A 439 -18.78 -9.56 -31.95
C TYR A 439 -19.11 -8.89 -30.60
N LEU A 440 -20.34 -9.03 -30.11
CA LEU A 440 -20.80 -8.37 -28.88
C LEU A 440 -20.08 -8.90 -27.63
N VAL A 441 -19.74 -10.19 -27.62
CA VAL A 441 -18.95 -10.79 -26.53
C VAL A 441 -17.51 -10.29 -26.57
N LEU A 442 -16.87 -10.29 -27.74
CA LEU A 442 -15.47 -9.85 -27.90
C LEU A 442 -15.29 -8.35 -27.63
N ALA A 443 -16.27 -7.53 -27.97
CA ALA A 443 -16.27 -6.09 -27.69
C ALA A 443 -16.22 -5.74 -26.19
N GLN A 444 -16.39 -6.71 -25.29
CA GLN A 444 -16.18 -6.51 -23.85
C GLN A 444 -14.69 -6.55 -23.48
N PHE A 445 -13.87 -7.28 -24.25
CA PHE A 445 -12.45 -7.52 -23.98
C PHE A 445 -11.51 -6.74 -24.92
N ASP A 446 -12.03 -6.21 -26.03
CA ASP A 446 -11.29 -5.42 -27.00
C ASP A 446 -12.15 -4.26 -27.49
N LYS A 447 -11.68 -3.04 -27.24
CA LYS A 447 -12.41 -1.80 -27.55
C LYS A 447 -12.00 -1.15 -28.86
N ASN A 448 -11.16 -1.81 -29.66
CA ASN A 448 -10.66 -1.25 -30.91
C ASN A 448 -11.79 -0.84 -31.85
N MET A 449 -12.83 -1.64 -31.99
CA MET A 449 -13.96 -1.33 -32.89
C MET A 449 -14.77 -0.13 -32.39
N GLU A 450 -15.09 -0.08 -31.09
CA GLU A 450 -15.86 1.03 -30.49
C GLU A 450 -15.15 2.38 -30.68
N LEU A 451 -13.82 2.36 -30.73
CA LEU A 451 -12.97 3.54 -30.81
C LEU A 451 -12.41 3.80 -32.22
N GLY A 452 -12.80 3.02 -33.23
CA GLY A 452 -12.32 3.17 -34.61
C GLY A 452 -10.85 2.77 -34.83
N LEU A 453 -10.27 1.96 -33.96
CA LEU A 453 -8.87 1.52 -33.99
C LEU A 453 -8.64 0.26 -34.85
N SER A 454 -9.69 -0.43 -35.30
CA SER A 454 -9.56 -1.76 -35.92
C SER A 454 -8.64 -1.80 -37.15
N LEU A 455 -8.71 -0.78 -38.01
CA LEU A 455 -7.85 -0.71 -39.20
C LEU A 455 -6.39 -0.50 -38.81
N GLU A 456 -6.12 0.33 -37.79
CA GLU A 456 -4.76 0.50 -37.29
C GLU A 456 -4.25 -0.72 -36.52
N ALA A 457 -5.13 -1.51 -35.88
CA ALA A 457 -4.75 -2.79 -35.28
C ALA A 457 -4.34 -3.82 -36.34
N GLU A 458 -5.06 -3.91 -37.46
CA GLU A 458 -4.65 -4.73 -38.61
C GLU A 458 -3.32 -4.24 -39.20
N TRP A 459 -3.13 -2.93 -39.31
CA TRP A 459 -1.87 -2.33 -39.71
C TRP A 459 -0.71 -2.70 -38.79
N TYR A 460 -0.91 -2.54 -37.47
CA TYR A 460 0.10 -2.81 -36.46
C TYR A 460 0.53 -4.28 -36.47
N ALA A 461 -0.40 -5.21 -36.69
CA ALA A 461 -0.09 -6.65 -36.80
C ALA A 461 0.89 -6.98 -37.94
N GLU A 462 0.90 -6.19 -39.02
CA GLU A 462 1.80 -6.40 -40.16
C GLU A 462 3.09 -5.56 -40.04
N VAL A 463 3.03 -4.34 -39.48
CA VAL A 463 4.14 -3.37 -39.51
C VAL A 463 4.88 -3.23 -38.16
N ASP A 464 4.28 -3.64 -37.04
CA ASP A 464 4.74 -3.45 -35.65
C ASP A 464 4.97 -1.97 -35.25
N ALA A 465 4.24 -1.05 -35.89
CA ALA A 465 4.31 0.39 -35.58
C ALA A 465 2.97 1.09 -35.78
N PHE A 466 2.66 2.02 -34.86
CA PHE A 466 1.51 2.91 -34.99
C PHE A 466 1.71 3.93 -36.11
N VAL A 467 0.60 4.36 -36.73
CA VAL A 467 0.58 5.29 -37.86
C VAL A 467 0.96 6.70 -37.34
N PRO A 468 1.99 7.35 -37.93
CA PRO A 468 2.36 8.72 -37.59
C PRO A 468 1.23 9.71 -37.90
N PRO A 469 1.19 10.87 -37.22
CA PRO A 469 0.20 11.89 -37.54
C PRO A 469 0.35 12.37 -38.99
N ALA A 470 -0.78 12.65 -39.64
CA ALA A 470 -0.85 12.99 -41.06
C ALA A 470 0.15 14.08 -41.50
N GLY A 471 0.31 15.13 -40.69
CA GLY A 471 1.22 16.23 -40.94
C GLY A 471 2.72 15.89 -40.89
N LEU A 472 3.09 14.65 -40.53
CA LEU A 472 4.48 14.16 -40.51
C LEU A 472 4.66 12.90 -41.38
N LEU A 473 3.66 12.49 -42.17
CA LEU A 473 3.71 11.27 -42.99
C LEU A 473 4.75 11.35 -44.12
N ASP A 474 5.06 12.55 -44.60
CA ASP A 474 6.11 12.81 -45.58
C ASP A 474 7.50 12.33 -45.12
N ARG A 475 7.73 12.31 -43.81
CA ARG A 475 8.96 11.78 -43.18
C ARG A 475 9.00 10.25 -43.11
N HIS A 476 7.91 9.57 -43.48
CA HIS A 476 7.76 8.10 -43.40
C HIS A 476 7.29 7.50 -44.72
N PRO A 477 8.18 7.38 -45.73
CA PRO A 477 7.81 6.80 -47.02
C PRO A 477 7.18 5.42 -46.89
N GLY A 478 6.04 5.20 -47.56
CA GLY A 478 5.29 3.94 -47.56
C GLY A 478 4.14 3.85 -46.54
N PHE A 479 4.03 4.81 -45.62
CA PHE A 479 2.88 4.87 -44.69
C PHE A 479 1.59 5.36 -45.38
N ASP A 480 1.67 5.93 -46.56
CA ASP A 480 0.52 6.22 -47.44
C ASP A 480 -0.29 4.96 -47.81
N ALA A 481 0.34 3.78 -47.76
CA ALA A 481 -0.34 2.50 -47.92
C ALA A 481 -1.42 2.23 -46.86
N PHE A 482 -1.32 2.84 -45.66
CA PHE A 482 -2.36 2.74 -44.65
C PHE A 482 -3.66 3.38 -45.16
N LEU A 483 -3.59 4.61 -45.69
CA LEU A 483 -4.74 5.32 -46.23
C LEU A 483 -5.35 4.56 -47.42
N MET A 484 -4.52 4.01 -48.30
CA MET A 484 -4.98 3.15 -49.41
C MET A 484 -5.72 1.90 -48.93
N SER A 485 -5.35 1.35 -47.77
CA SER A 485 -6.02 0.17 -47.21
C SER A 485 -7.42 0.46 -46.66
N MET A 486 -7.73 1.72 -46.35
CA MET A 486 -9.04 2.16 -45.87
C MET A 486 -10.09 2.19 -46.98
N GLU A 487 -9.68 2.36 -48.24
CA GLU A 487 -10.58 2.51 -49.40
C GLU A 487 -11.08 1.16 -49.96
N ALA A 488 -10.58 0.02 -49.47
CA ALA A 488 -10.85 -1.30 -50.03
C ALA A 488 -11.87 -2.13 -49.21
N ASP A 489 -13.06 -2.40 -49.78
CA ASP A 489 -14.12 -3.23 -49.17
C ASP A 489 -13.65 -4.65 -48.77
N ASN A 490 -12.66 -5.21 -49.48
CA ASN A 490 -12.13 -6.56 -49.26
C ASN A 490 -10.81 -6.60 -48.48
N GLY A 491 -10.40 -5.48 -47.87
CA GLY A 491 -9.13 -5.36 -47.15
C GLY A 491 -7.90 -5.19 -48.03
N PRO A 492 -6.70 -5.13 -47.42
CA PRO A 492 -5.49 -4.80 -48.15
C PRO A 492 -5.19 -5.86 -49.21
N SER A 493 -5.04 -5.38 -50.46
CA SER A 493 -4.69 -6.23 -51.61
C SER A 493 -3.36 -6.95 -51.36
N LYS A 494 -3.10 -8.04 -52.10
CA LYS A 494 -1.83 -8.78 -51.99
C LYS A 494 -0.61 -7.86 -52.19
N ASP A 495 -0.70 -6.89 -53.11
CA ASP A 495 0.33 -5.88 -53.35
C ASP A 495 0.51 -4.94 -52.13
N THR A 496 -0.60 -4.50 -51.53
CA THR A 496 -0.58 -3.66 -50.33
C THR A 496 0.09 -4.38 -49.16
N LYS A 497 -0.22 -5.67 -48.94
CA LYS A 497 0.44 -6.48 -47.91
C LYS A 497 1.95 -6.63 -48.15
N GLU A 498 2.38 -6.79 -49.39
CA GLU A 498 3.80 -6.87 -49.73
C GLU A 498 4.52 -5.53 -49.47
N LYS A 499 3.87 -4.40 -49.76
CA LYS A 499 4.37 -3.07 -49.39
C LYS A 499 4.49 -2.90 -47.88
N MET A 500 3.50 -3.33 -47.10
CA MET A 500 3.53 -3.29 -45.63
C MET A 500 4.68 -4.14 -45.06
N LYS A 501 4.95 -5.33 -45.61
CA LYS A 501 6.10 -6.16 -45.20
C LYS A 501 7.44 -5.50 -45.48
N LYS A 502 7.60 -4.85 -46.64
CA LYS A 502 8.82 -4.08 -46.96
C LYS A 502 8.96 -2.89 -46.01
N LEU A 503 7.86 -2.21 -45.70
CA LEU A 503 7.81 -1.11 -44.76
C LEU A 503 8.26 -1.55 -43.35
N LYS A 504 7.79 -2.70 -42.85
CA LYS A 504 8.24 -3.28 -41.57
C LYS A 504 9.76 -3.34 -41.48
N VAL A 505 10.43 -3.85 -42.52
CA VAL A 505 11.90 -3.94 -42.56
C VAL A 505 12.55 -2.55 -42.48
N GLN A 506 12.00 -1.56 -43.18
CA GLN A 506 12.47 -0.18 -43.13
C GLN A 506 12.25 0.48 -41.75
N VAL A 507 11.08 0.27 -41.15
CA VAL A 507 10.74 0.74 -39.79
C VAL A 507 11.74 0.17 -38.79
N LEU A 508 11.96 -1.15 -38.79
CA LEU A 508 12.91 -1.82 -37.89
C LEU A 508 14.35 -1.31 -38.03
N LYS A 509 14.73 -0.81 -39.21
CA LYS A 509 16.06 -0.25 -39.48
C LYS A 509 16.17 1.23 -39.06
N SER A 510 15.11 2.00 -39.24
CA SER A 510 15.13 3.47 -39.13
C SER A 510 14.57 3.99 -37.82
N TRP A 511 13.65 3.28 -37.18
CA TRP A 511 13.08 3.65 -35.88
C TRP A 511 13.97 3.17 -34.73
N LYS A 512 13.72 3.70 -33.54
CA LYS A 512 14.50 3.45 -32.33
C LYS A 512 13.64 2.76 -31.28
N PRO A 513 14.23 1.97 -30.36
CA PRO A 513 13.48 1.45 -29.23
C PRO A 513 12.98 2.62 -28.37
N ASN A 514 11.78 2.48 -27.79
CA ASN A 514 11.37 3.35 -26.70
C ASN A 514 12.16 2.97 -25.45
N ILE A 515 13.33 3.58 -25.27
CA ILE A 515 14.27 3.18 -24.21
C ILE A 515 13.69 3.30 -22.79
N THR A 516 12.66 4.14 -22.62
CA THR A 516 12.02 4.37 -21.32
C THR A 516 11.18 3.19 -20.82
N ILE A 517 10.97 2.15 -21.63
CA ILE A 517 10.32 0.89 -21.20
C ILE A 517 11.32 -0.13 -20.63
N ILE A 518 12.59 0.27 -20.49
CA ILE A 518 13.68 -0.53 -19.93
C ILE A 518 14.27 0.24 -18.75
N ASP A 519 14.57 -0.43 -17.64
CA ASP A 519 15.05 0.19 -16.39
C ASP A 519 16.58 0.14 -16.20
N GLY A 520 17.28 -0.60 -17.04
CA GLY A 520 18.74 -0.78 -16.97
C GLY A 520 19.20 -1.71 -15.85
N MET A 521 18.31 -2.55 -15.32
CA MET A 521 18.66 -3.58 -14.34
C MET A 521 19.14 -4.87 -15.03
N GLU A 522 19.86 -5.73 -14.30
CA GLU A 522 20.57 -6.91 -14.85
C GLU A 522 19.64 -8.07 -15.30
N HIS A 523 18.31 -7.88 -15.32
CA HIS A 523 17.33 -8.92 -15.69
C HIS A 523 17.04 -9.03 -17.20
N GLY A 524 17.60 -8.12 -18.03
CA GLY A 524 17.50 -8.17 -19.49
C GLY A 524 16.37 -7.33 -20.07
N LEU A 525 15.89 -7.70 -21.27
CA LEU A 525 14.77 -7.01 -21.92
C LEU A 525 13.42 -7.53 -21.40
N PRO A 526 12.38 -6.67 -21.34
CA PRO A 526 11.05 -7.10 -20.98
C PRO A 526 10.60 -8.22 -21.93
N THR A 527 10.17 -9.34 -21.35
CA THR A 527 9.57 -10.45 -22.09
C THR A 527 8.09 -10.52 -21.72
N ALA A 528 7.22 -10.00 -22.58
CA ALA A 528 5.81 -9.88 -22.26
C ALA A 528 4.91 -10.04 -23.50
N ALA A 529 3.78 -10.73 -23.31
CA ALA A 529 2.65 -10.69 -24.23
C ALA A 529 1.67 -9.63 -23.75
N LEU A 530 1.60 -8.49 -24.45
CA LEU A 530 0.81 -7.32 -24.07
C LEU A 530 -0.09 -6.88 -25.22
N ASP A 531 -1.24 -6.31 -24.88
CA ASP A 531 -2.07 -5.62 -25.86
C ASP A 531 -1.51 -4.20 -26.06
N ALA A 532 -0.94 -3.94 -27.24
CA ALA A 532 -0.35 -2.66 -27.60
C ALA A 532 -1.41 -1.54 -27.66
N PHE A 533 -2.67 -1.90 -27.88
CA PHE A 533 -3.80 -0.97 -27.98
C PHE A 533 -4.46 -0.70 -26.64
N LEU A 534 -4.17 -1.45 -25.57
CA LEU A 534 -4.89 -1.34 -24.30
C LEU A 534 -4.89 0.07 -23.71
N ILE A 535 -3.73 0.75 -23.75
CA ILE A 535 -3.61 2.12 -23.24
C ILE A 535 -4.41 3.09 -24.11
N ILE A 536 -4.34 2.92 -25.43
CA ILE A 536 -5.09 3.74 -26.39
C ILE A 536 -6.59 3.55 -26.14
N GLN A 537 -7.03 2.30 -25.94
CA GLN A 537 -8.41 1.97 -25.60
C GLN A 537 -8.87 2.66 -24.31
N HIS A 538 -8.08 2.59 -23.24
CA HIS A 538 -8.42 3.24 -21.98
C HIS A 538 -8.46 4.77 -22.06
N THR A 539 -7.53 5.39 -22.80
CA THR A 539 -7.57 6.83 -23.04
C THR A 539 -8.77 7.24 -23.90
N GLY A 540 -9.09 6.50 -24.96
CA GLY A 540 -10.25 6.75 -25.81
C GLY A 540 -11.58 6.61 -25.06
N LEU A 541 -11.72 5.57 -24.23
CA LEU A 541 -12.90 5.41 -23.36
C LEU A 541 -13.01 6.54 -22.34
N PHE A 542 -11.89 6.96 -21.73
CA PHE A 542 -11.88 8.09 -20.81
C PHE A 542 -12.28 9.40 -21.49
N ASN A 543 -11.76 9.65 -22.70
CA ASN A 543 -12.12 10.81 -23.53
C ASN A 543 -13.62 10.82 -23.81
N LYS A 544 -14.17 9.69 -24.27
CA LYS A 544 -15.60 9.52 -24.55
C LYS A 544 -16.46 9.77 -23.30
N LYS A 545 -16.09 9.17 -22.16
CA LYS A 545 -16.80 9.34 -20.86
C LYS A 545 -16.85 10.81 -20.43
N HIS A 546 -15.76 11.55 -20.61
CA HIS A 546 -15.65 12.94 -20.18
C HIS A 546 -15.98 13.98 -21.26
N GLY A 547 -16.43 13.53 -22.45
CA GLY A 547 -16.79 14.41 -23.56
C GLY A 547 -15.60 15.19 -24.15
N LEU A 548 -14.39 14.64 -24.05
CA LEU A 548 -13.16 15.22 -24.62
C LEU A 548 -13.14 14.92 -26.12
N LYS A 549 -12.91 15.96 -26.94
CA LYS A 549 -13.00 15.86 -28.41
C LYS A 549 -11.67 16.18 -29.06
N SER A 550 -11.34 15.47 -30.14
CA SER A 550 -10.19 15.81 -30.97
C SER A 550 -10.35 17.19 -31.59
N LYS A 551 -9.23 17.91 -31.71
CA LYS A 551 -9.15 19.18 -32.44
C LYS A 551 -9.22 18.97 -33.96
N SER A 552 -8.98 17.76 -34.45
CA SER A 552 -9.07 17.38 -35.85
C SER A 552 -9.82 16.06 -36.00
N PRO A 553 -11.12 16.11 -36.36
CA PRO A 553 -11.91 14.90 -36.64
C PRO A 553 -11.28 14.04 -37.76
N GLN A 554 -10.62 14.68 -38.72
CA GLN A 554 -9.93 13.99 -39.80
C GLN A 554 -8.74 13.15 -39.27
N ALA A 555 -8.03 13.64 -38.24
CA ALA A 555 -6.93 12.91 -37.63
C ALA A 555 -7.39 11.63 -36.89
N GLU A 556 -8.66 11.55 -36.45
CA GLU A 556 -9.26 10.33 -35.89
C GLU A 556 -9.39 9.21 -36.94
N ILE A 557 -9.38 9.56 -38.23
CA ILE A 557 -9.45 8.62 -39.34
C ILE A 557 -8.04 8.28 -39.84
N GLU A 558 -7.21 9.30 -40.06
CA GLU A 558 -5.88 9.16 -40.69
C GLU A 558 -4.82 8.60 -39.73
N SER A 559 -4.97 8.83 -38.43
CA SER A 559 -4.04 8.40 -37.39
C SER A 559 -4.76 8.17 -36.05
N PRO A 560 -5.65 7.15 -35.98
CA PRO A 560 -6.63 7.01 -34.90
C PRO A 560 -6.00 6.90 -33.51
N SER A 561 -4.98 6.05 -33.34
CA SER A 561 -4.27 5.86 -32.07
C SER A 561 -3.59 7.13 -31.59
N PHE A 562 -2.93 7.85 -32.51
CA PHE A 562 -2.34 9.15 -32.22
C PHE A 562 -3.42 10.14 -31.75
N SER A 563 -4.54 10.23 -32.47
CA SER A 563 -5.61 11.18 -32.18
C SER A 563 -6.23 11.00 -30.79
N HIS A 564 -6.51 9.77 -30.37
CA HIS A 564 -7.07 9.47 -29.03
C HIS A 564 -6.11 9.90 -27.91
N VAL A 565 -4.83 9.55 -28.04
CA VAL A 565 -3.82 9.87 -27.02
C VAL A 565 -3.45 11.36 -27.04
N ALA A 566 -3.38 11.98 -28.22
CA ALA A 566 -3.17 13.42 -28.38
C ALA A 566 -4.31 14.24 -27.75
N THR A 567 -5.57 13.83 -27.95
CA THR A 567 -6.75 14.44 -27.32
C THR A 567 -6.68 14.38 -25.80
N PHE A 568 -6.22 13.25 -25.26
CA PHE A 568 -6.02 13.07 -23.83
C PHE A 568 -4.97 14.06 -23.28
N PHE A 569 -3.78 14.14 -23.89
CA PHE A 569 -2.73 15.07 -23.45
C PHE A 569 -3.06 16.54 -23.71
N ASP A 570 -3.83 16.86 -24.74
CA ASP A 570 -4.36 18.20 -24.94
C ASP A 570 -5.26 18.62 -23.77
N SER A 571 -6.10 17.69 -23.31
CA SER A 571 -6.94 17.92 -22.13
C SER A 571 -6.13 18.05 -20.84
N VAL A 572 -4.99 17.34 -20.72
CA VAL A 572 -4.03 17.54 -19.63
C VAL A 572 -3.47 18.96 -19.66
N ILE A 573 -3.06 19.46 -20.82
CA ILE A 573 -2.54 20.83 -20.99
C ILE A 573 -3.61 21.86 -20.63
N ASP A 574 -4.82 21.70 -21.15
CA ASP A 574 -5.94 22.60 -20.87
C ASP A 574 -6.24 22.63 -19.36
N ALA A 575 -6.17 21.48 -18.69
CA ALA A 575 -6.33 21.40 -17.24
C ALA A 575 -5.22 22.11 -16.45
N ILE A 576 -3.94 21.94 -16.85
CA ILE A 576 -2.81 22.67 -16.25
C ILE A 576 -3.01 24.18 -16.40
N GLN A 577 -3.45 24.65 -17.57
CA GLN A 577 -3.73 26.06 -17.82
C GLN A 577 -4.90 26.59 -16.97
N LEU A 578 -6.00 25.83 -16.87
CA LEU A 578 -7.15 26.17 -16.01
C LEU A 578 -6.78 26.23 -14.52
N MET A 579 -5.80 25.43 -14.10
CA MET A 579 -5.30 25.33 -12.73
C MET A 579 -4.07 26.22 -12.46
N LYS A 580 -3.58 27.00 -13.44
CA LYS A 580 -2.33 27.77 -13.34
C LYS A 580 -2.27 28.60 -12.04
N GLY A 581 -1.20 28.42 -11.27
CA GLY A 581 -0.99 29.07 -9.97
C GLY A 581 -1.72 28.44 -8.77
N ASN A 582 -2.58 27.45 -9.00
CA ASN A 582 -3.43 26.81 -7.98
C ASN A 582 -3.26 25.29 -7.90
N PHE A 583 -2.22 24.72 -8.52
CA PHE A 583 -1.91 23.31 -8.34
C PHE A 583 -0.41 23.02 -8.24
N GLN A 584 -0.11 21.90 -7.61
CA GLN A 584 1.21 21.29 -7.54
C GLN A 584 1.09 19.79 -7.83
N ILE A 585 2.04 19.23 -8.56
CA ILE A 585 2.29 17.79 -8.62
C ILE A 585 3.68 17.50 -8.03
N GLU A 586 3.78 16.47 -7.20
CA GLU A 586 5.03 16.00 -6.62
C GLU A 586 5.30 14.55 -7.03
N MET A 587 6.59 14.22 -7.20
CA MET A 587 7.08 12.89 -7.55
C MET A 587 7.90 12.31 -6.40
N ILE A 588 7.56 11.08 -5.98
CA ILE A 588 8.26 10.36 -4.91
C ILE A 588 8.62 8.94 -5.38
N CYS A 589 9.88 8.57 -5.23
CA CYS A 589 10.39 7.21 -5.42
C CYS A 589 10.54 6.52 -4.06
N GLY A 590 9.65 5.59 -3.74
CA GLY A 590 9.65 4.88 -2.45
C GLY A 590 8.47 3.93 -2.27
N GLU A 591 8.52 3.11 -1.21
CA GLU A 591 7.42 2.23 -0.85
C GLU A 591 6.33 3.00 -0.08
N VAL A 592 5.08 2.94 -0.54
CA VAL A 592 4.00 3.84 -0.07
C VAL A 592 3.74 3.77 1.42
N ASN A 593 3.78 2.57 2.03
CA ASN A 593 3.47 2.43 3.46
C ASN A 593 4.56 3.07 4.32
N GLN A 594 5.82 2.94 3.91
CA GLN A 594 6.95 3.60 4.56
C GLN A 594 6.99 5.12 4.30
N GLU A 595 6.74 5.57 3.08
CA GLU A 595 6.70 7.00 2.75
C GLU A 595 5.58 7.72 3.50
N LEU A 596 4.37 7.17 3.53
CA LEU A 596 3.26 7.78 4.27
C LEU A 596 3.49 7.81 5.78
N SER A 597 4.19 6.82 6.33
CA SER A 597 4.62 6.86 7.73
C SER A 597 5.53 8.07 8.01
N LYS A 598 6.49 8.37 7.12
CA LYS A 598 7.37 9.53 7.23
C LYS A 598 6.62 10.85 7.05
N VAL A 599 5.76 10.93 6.03
CA VAL A 599 4.90 12.10 5.74
C VAL A 599 4.04 12.48 6.95
N ARG A 600 3.39 11.49 7.56
CA ARG A 600 2.53 11.70 8.72
C ARG A 600 3.28 12.26 9.93
N LEU A 601 4.53 11.82 10.12
CA LEU A 601 5.39 12.28 11.22
C LEU A 601 6.15 13.56 10.88
N GLY A 602 6.17 14.00 9.62
CA GLY A 602 7.00 15.12 9.16
C GLY A 602 8.50 14.82 9.20
N THR A 603 8.88 13.56 9.00
CA THR A 603 10.28 13.08 9.00
C THR A 603 10.80 12.81 7.59
N ASP A 604 9.98 13.08 6.59
CA ASP A 604 10.32 13.04 5.17
C ASP A 604 11.08 14.31 4.74
N SER A 605 11.50 14.34 3.46
CA SER A 605 12.27 15.44 2.87
C SER A 605 11.43 16.50 2.15
N ARG A 606 10.09 16.39 2.18
CA ARG A 606 9.22 17.29 1.42
C ARG A 606 9.16 18.68 2.08
N PRO A 607 8.86 19.74 1.30
CA PRO A 607 8.60 21.06 1.85
C PRO A 607 7.53 21.03 2.97
N PRO A 608 7.71 21.75 4.09
CA PRO A 608 6.74 21.76 5.19
C PRO A 608 5.34 22.25 4.80
N SER A 609 5.23 23.02 3.71
CA SER A 609 3.96 23.52 3.16
C SER A 609 3.16 22.46 2.40
N PHE A 610 3.76 21.32 2.07
CA PHE A 610 3.10 20.26 1.31
C PHE A 610 2.13 19.45 2.21
N PRO A 611 1.04 18.92 1.63
CA PRO A 611 0.03 18.24 2.41
C PRO A 611 0.56 16.94 3.03
N LYS A 612 0.24 16.75 4.30
CA LYS A 612 0.48 15.50 5.05
C LYS A 612 -0.75 14.59 5.09
N LYS A 613 -1.88 15.09 4.60
CA LYS A 613 -3.16 14.41 4.56
C LYS A 613 -3.75 14.48 3.15
N PHE A 614 -4.54 13.48 2.79
CA PHE A 614 -5.07 13.31 1.44
C PHE A 614 -6.59 13.23 1.45
N THR A 615 -7.22 13.92 0.50
CA THR A 615 -8.65 13.86 0.20
C THR A 615 -9.01 12.48 -0.34
N ARG A 616 -8.24 12.00 -1.33
CA ARG A 616 -8.42 10.65 -1.92
C ARG A 616 -7.07 10.02 -2.22
N ILE A 617 -7.01 8.69 -2.04
CA ILE A 617 -5.81 7.88 -2.31
C ILE A 617 -6.19 6.76 -3.27
N TRP A 618 -5.37 6.55 -4.31
CA TRP A 618 -5.44 5.40 -5.20
C TRP A 618 -4.22 4.50 -5.01
N LEU A 619 -4.46 3.20 -4.90
CA LEU A 619 -3.45 2.15 -4.72
C LEU A 619 -3.55 1.15 -5.88
N SER A 620 -2.65 1.23 -6.86
CA SER A 620 -2.67 0.34 -8.03
C SER A 620 -2.05 -1.03 -7.70
N ASN A 621 -2.90 -2.02 -7.41
CA ASN A 621 -2.57 -3.39 -7.03
C ASN A 621 -1.69 -3.54 -5.78
N ILE A 622 -1.35 -2.43 -5.12
CA ILE A 622 -0.42 -2.39 -3.98
C ILE A 622 -0.83 -3.37 -2.87
N PRO A 623 -2.12 -3.46 -2.48
CA PRO A 623 -2.51 -4.40 -1.42
C PRO A 623 -2.16 -5.86 -1.74
N ASP A 624 -2.07 -6.25 -3.01
CA ASP A 624 -1.76 -7.63 -3.41
C ASP A 624 -0.35 -8.09 -2.99
N TYR A 625 0.57 -7.16 -2.79
CA TYR A 625 1.97 -7.45 -2.46
C TYR A 625 2.50 -6.70 -1.23
N THR A 626 1.65 -5.95 -0.53
CA THR A 626 2.01 -5.20 0.69
C THR A 626 1.22 -5.64 1.93
N HIS A 627 0.70 -6.88 1.95
CA HIS A 627 -0.10 -7.43 3.06
C HIS A 627 -1.53 -6.87 3.14
N GLY A 628 -2.09 -6.47 2.00
CA GLY A 628 -3.53 -6.25 1.83
C GLY A 628 -4.15 -5.16 2.70
N THR A 629 -5.37 -5.45 3.15
CA THR A 629 -6.20 -4.55 3.95
C THR A 629 -5.54 -4.15 5.27
N LEU A 630 -4.69 -5.00 5.86
CA LEU A 630 -4.04 -4.71 7.14
C LEU A 630 -3.04 -3.55 7.04
N SER A 631 -2.14 -3.58 6.04
CA SER A 631 -1.22 -2.46 5.82
C SER A 631 -1.95 -1.20 5.38
N THR A 632 -3.03 -1.35 4.60
CA THR A 632 -3.92 -0.24 4.24
C THR A 632 -4.49 0.45 5.48
N ALA A 633 -5.00 -0.33 6.44
CA ALA A 633 -5.53 0.17 7.71
C ALA A 633 -4.46 0.90 8.54
N MET A 634 -3.25 0.35 8.59
CA MET A 634 -2.18 0.85 9.44
C MET A 634 -1.48 2.09 8.89
N CYS A 635 -1.25 2.15 7.58
CA CYS A 635 -0.36 3.13 6.97
C CYS A 635 -1.07 4.10 6.03
N ILE A 636 -2.15 3.67 5.37
CA ILE A 636 -2.83 4.47 4.33
C ILE A 636 -3.99 5.27 4.93
N LEU A 637 -4.93 4.60 5.62
CA LEU A 637 -6.13 5.27 6.16
C LEU A 637 -5.81 6.41 7.14
N PRO A 638 -4.78 6.32 8.00
CA PRO A 638 -4.40 7.45 8.86
C PRO A 638 -3.85 8.65 8.10
N ALA A 639 -3.52 8.53 6.82
CA ALA A 639 -3.09 9.65 5.97
C ALA A 639 -4.28 10.38 5.32
N LEU A 640 -5.53 9.93 5.52
CA LEU A 640 -6.70 10.62 4.99
C LEU A 640 -7.07 11.86 5.82
N GLN A 641 -7.64 12.86 5.14
CA GLN A 641 -8.26 14.02 5.79
C GLN A 641 -9.47 13.58 6.63
N THR A 642 -9.76 14.35 7.67
CA THR A 642 -10.85 14.07 8.62
C THR A 642 -11.94 15.13 8.59
N ASP A 643 -11.64 16.29 7.99
CA ASP A 643 -12.52 17.45 7.83
C ASP A 643 -13.35 17.39 6.54
N MET A 644 -13.20 16.34 5.73
CA MET A 644 -14.00 16.10 4.52
C MET A 644 -14.21 14.60 4.28
N GLU A 645 -15.12 14.26 3.36
CA GLU A 645 -15.33 12.87 2.96
C GLU A 645 -14.12 12.37 2.16
N SER A 646 -13.28 11.60 2.83
CA SER A 646 -12.03 11.07 2.28
C SER A 646 -12.00 9.56 2.28
N ALA A 647 -11.38 8.97 1.25
CA ALA A 647 -11.31 7.54 1.06
C ALA A 647 -10.02 7.10 0.33
N ALA A 648 -9.61 5.87 0.59
CA ALA A 648 -8.57 5.17 -0.15
C ALA A 648 -9.19 4.02 -0.95
N THR A 649 -8.81 3.89 -2.21
CA THR A 649 -9.33 2.87 -3.13
C THR A 649 -8.19 2.05 -3.73
N SER A 650 -8.42 0.75 -3.87
CA SER A 650 -7.49 -0.18 -4.52
C SER A 650 -8.21 -1.18 -5.40
N ASN A 651 -7.54 -1.63 -6.46
CA ASN A 651 -7.89 -2.83 -7.22
C ASN A 651 -7.06 -4.04 -6.74
N CYS A 652 -7.55 -5.24 -7.06
CA CYS A 652 -6.87 -6.52 -6.90
C CYS A 652 -6.81 -7.18 -8.28
N MET A 653 -5.73 -6.95 -9.04
CA MET A 653 -5.52 -7.55 -10.38
C MET A 653 -4.44 -8.62 -10.40
N TRP A 654 -3.49 -8.59 -9.47
CA TRP A 654 -2.41 -9.59 -9.42
C TRP A 654 -2.96 -10.88 -8.79
N ASN A 655 -3.60 -10.76 -7.63
CA ASN A 655 -4.05 -11.92 -6.86
C ASN A 655 -5.52 -12.32 -7.13
N THR A 656 -6.23 -11.67 -8.05
CA THR A 656 -7.66 -11.95 -8.33
C THR A 656 -7.98 -13.43 -8.48
N PRO A 657 -7.20 -14.22 -9.26
CA PRO A 657 -7.52 -15.64 -9.47
C PRO A 657 -7.38 -16.52 -8.22
N VAL A 658 -6.74 -16.03 -7.16
CA VAL A 658 -6.49 -16.77 -5.92
C VAL A 658 -7.73 -16.86 -5.04
N TRP A 659 -8.60 -15.85 -5.11
CA TRP A 659 -9.66 -15.63 -4.15
C TRP A 659 -10.99 -16.14 -4.68
N LYS A 660 -11.75 -16.88 -3.85
CA LYS A 660 -13.12 -17.27 -4.23
C LYS A 660 -14.14 -16.16 -4.04
N ASN A 661 -13.92 -15.29 -3.05
CA ASN A 661 -14.80 -14.19 -2.69
C ASN A 661 -14.05 -13.14 -1.83
N ASP A 662 -14.69 -11.99 -1.59
CA ASP A 662 -14.11 -10.89 -0.80
C ASP A 662 -13.86 -11.26 0.68
N ASP A 663 -14.56 -12.27 1.23
CA ASP A 663 -14.31 -12.78 2.58
C ASP A 663 -12.95 -13.48 2.66
N GLU A 664 -12.61 -14.34 1.69
CA GLU A 664 -11.30 -15.00 1.62
C GLU A 664 -10.16 -13.98 1.43
N PHE A 665 -10.37 -12.96 0.58
CA PHE A 665 -9.43 -11.85 0.41
C PHE A 665 -9.16 -11.14 1.74
N CYS A 666 -10.23 -10.69 2.42
CA CYS A 666 -10.11 -9.95 3.67
C CYS A 666 -9.47 -10.81 4.78
N TYR A 667 -9.94 -12.06 4.94
CA TYR A 667 -9.48 -12.96 5.98
C TYR A 667 -7.99 -13.27 5.85
N ASN A 668 -7.48 -13.50 4.64
CA ASN A 668 -6.08 -13.87 4.46
C ASN A 668 -5.10 -12.73 4.79
N TYR A 669 -5.51 -11.47 4.64
CA TYR A 669 -4.67 -10.32 4.96
C TYR A 669 -4.85 -9.78 6.38
N THR A 670 -5.97 -10.06 7.05
CA THR A 670 -6.32 -9.45 8.35
C THR A 670 -6.65 -10.44 9.46
N LEU A 671 -6.94 -11.70 9.11
CA LEU A 671 -7.60 -12.70 9.97
C LEU A 671 -8.95 -12.22 10.53
N LEU A 672 -9.62 -11.31 9.81
CA LEU A 672 -10.96 -10.78 10.07
C LEU A 672 -11.83 -10.91 8.82
N LEU A 673 -13.15 -10.96 9.01
CA LEU A 673 -14.10 -10.82 7.91
C LEU A 673 -14.40 -9.34 7.61
N PRO A 674 -14.90 -8.99 6.42
CA PRO A 674 -15.20 -7.60 6.06
C PRO A 674 -16.10 -6.88 7.09
N LYS A 675 -17.08 -7.60 7.66
CA LYS A 675 -17.99 -7.08 8.71
C LYS A 675 -17.31 -6.74 10.03
N ASP A 676 -16.14 -7.33 10.31
CA ASP A 676 -15.41 -7.16 11.57
C ASP A 676 -14.41 -5.99 11.49
N LEU A 677 -14.09 -5.50 10.29
CA LEU A 677 -13.15 -4.40 10.10
C LEU A 677 -13.56 -3.12 10.84
N GLU A 678 -14.85 -2.80 10.90
CA GLU A 678 -15.34 -1.64 11.64
C GLU A 678 -15.05 -1.78 13.15
N ARG A 679 -15.37 -2.95 13.71
CA ARG A 679 -15.29 -3.21 15.15
C ARG A 679 -13.84 -3.32 15.66
N TYR A 680 -12.94 -3.86 14.84
CA TYR A 680 -11.55 -4.09 15.25
C TYR A 680 -10.60 -2.97 14.79
N LEU A 681 -10.82 -2.43 13.60
CA LEU A 681 -9.89 -1.49 12.97
C LEU A 681 -10.50 -0.09 12.77
N GLY A 682 -11.76 0.13 13.14
CA GLY A 682 -12.42 1.43 12.97
C GLY A 682 -12.62 1.81 11.49
N ILE A 683 -12.75 0.85 10.60
CA ILE A 683 -12.83 1.08 9.14
C ILE A 683 -14.29 1.07 8.66
N ARG A 684 -14.64 2.06 7.84
CA ARG A 684 -15.85 2.08 7.02
C ARG A 684 -15.54 1.53 5.63
N THR A 685 -16.24 0.48 5.25
CA THR A 685 -16.16 -0.09 3.89
C THR A 685 -17.21 0.59 3.02
N LEU A 686 -16.78 1.49 2.12
CA LEU A 686 -17.67 2.19 1.19
C LEU A 686 -17.98 1.31 -0.04
N ASN A 687 -16.99 0.55 -0.50
CA ASN A 687 -17.15 -0.49 -1.52
C ASN A 687 -16.32 -1.72 -1.10
N GLY A 688 -16.98 -2.86 -0.91
CA GLY A 688 -16.35 -4.10 -0.45
C GLY A 688 -16.02 -5.11 -1.55
N LYS A 689 -16.18 -4.74 -2.84
CA LYS A 689 -16.05 -5.65 -4.00
C LYS A 689 -14.61 -5.66 -4.53
N ALA A 690 -13.65 -6.06 -3.71
CA ALA A 690 -12.22 -6.06 -4.03
C ALA A 690 -11.90 -6.89 -5.30
N LEU A 691 -12.57 -8.02 -5.51
CA LEU A 691 -12.28 -8.94 -6.61
C LEU A 691 -12.90 -8.54 -7.96
N MET A 692 -14.13 -8.03 -7.93
CA MET A 692 -14.93 -7.77 -9.14
C MET A 692 -15.01 -6.30 -9.52
N ASN A 693 -14.51 -5.41 -8.66
CA ASN A 693 -14.51 -3.97 -8.87
C ASN A 693 -13.33 -3.33 -8.10
N PHE A 694 -13.61 -2.58 -7.03
CA PHE A 694 -12.62 -1.93 -6.20
C PHE A 694 -12.97 -2.11 -4.72
N LEU A 695 -11.93 -2.10 -3.88
CA LEU A 695 -12.05 -1.96 -2.44
C LEU A 695 -11.87 -0.49 -2.07
N THR A 696 -12.92 0.16 -1.57
CA THR A 696 -12.88 1.56 -1.12
C THR A 696 -13.15 1.64 0.38
N LEU A 697 -12.17 2.18 1.11
CA LEU A 697 -12.15 2.23 2.57
C LEU A 697 -11.99 3.67 3.06
N SER A 698 -12.61 3.97 4.20
CA SER A 698 -12.46 5.24 4.91
C SER A 698 -12.37 4.98 6.42
N PRO A 699 -11.58 5.73 7.20
CA PRO A 699 -11.63 5.61 8.65
C PRO A 699 -12.97 6.11 9.20
N HIS A 700 -13.41 5.55 10.32
CA HIS A 700 -14.36 6.23 11.20
C HIS A 700 -13.69 7.42 11.89
N PRO A 701 -14.47 8.38 12.44
CA PRO A 701 -13.94 9.33 13.41
C PRO A 701 -13.24 8.59 14.56
N LEU A 702 -11.99 8.95 14.81
CA LEU A 702 -11.15 8.37 15.86
C LEU A 702 -10.88 9.42 16.96
N PRO A 703 -10.69 8.99 18.22
CA PRO A 703 -10.82 7.61 18.70
C PRO A 703 -12.30 7.15 18.75
N ARG A 704 -12.53 5.86 18.53
CA ARG A 704 -13.83 5.20 18.70
C ARG A 704 -14.12 4.99 20.19
N PRO A 705 -15.40 5.08 20.62
CA PRO A 705 -15.75 4.74 21.99
C PRO A 705 -15.56 3.23 22.23
N LEU A 706 -15.05 2.86 23.42
CA LEU A 706 -14.66 1.49 23.73
C LEU A 706 -15.78 0.45 23.56
N ASN A 707 -17.04 0.84 23.82
CA ASN A 707 -18.20 -0.02 23.64
C ASN A 707 -18.50 -0.35 22.16
N ALA A 708 -17.95 0.41 21.22
CA ALA A 708 -18.07 0.18 19.78
C ALA A 708 -16.88 -0.61 19.21
N LEU A 709 -15.93 -1.03 20.07
CA LEU A 709 -14.75 -1.80 19.70
C LEU A 709 -14.86 -3.28 20.13
N ALA A 710 -13.92 -4.11 19.70
CA ALA A 710 -13.80 -5.48 20.22
C ALA A 710 -13.53 -5.47 21.73
N SER A 711 -14.10 -6.43 22.47
CA SER A 711 -13.76 -6.62 23.89
C SER A 711 -12.28 -7.00 24.04
N ARG A 712 -11.71 -6.84 25.23
CA ARG A 712 -10.31 -7.20 25.51
C ARG A 712 -9.99 -8.65 25.11
N GLU A 713 -10.88 -9.57 25.45
CA GLU A 713 -10.74 -11.00 25.14
C GLU A 713 -10.69 -11.24 23.63
N ASN A 714 -11.65 -10.65 22.89
CA ASN A 714 -11.72 -10.76 21.43
C ASN A 714 -10.51 -10.11 20.74
N LEU A 715 -10.07 -8.95 21.24
CA LEU A 715 -8.87 -8.28 20.76
C LEU A 715 -7.63 -9.16 20.96
N TYR A 716 -7.44 -9.74 22.15
CA TYR A 716 -6.29 -10.59 22.45
C TYR A 716 -6.28 -11.85 21.60
N ALA A 717 -7.44 -12.49 21.42
CA ALA A 717 -7.57 -13.66 20.57
C ALA A 717 -7.25 -13.35 19.10
N TRP A 718 -7.65 -12.20 18.58
CA TRP A 718 -7.29 -11.77 17.23
C TRP A 718 -5.80 -11.40 17.11
N LEU A 719 -5.26 -10.61 18.05
CA LEU A 719 -3.85 -10.24 18.07
C LEU A 719 -2.93 -11.46 18.18
N SER A 720 -3.30 -12.47 18.96
CA SER A 720 -2.52 -13.71 19.04
C SER A 720 -2.54 -14.46 17.72
N ARG A 721 -3.70 -14.63 17.06
CA ARG A 721 -3.78 -15.26 15.72
C ARG A 721 -2.90 -14.54 14.71
N LEU A 722 -2.97 -13.21 14.72
CA LEU A 722 -2.19 -12.38 13.81
C LEU A 722 -0.69 -12.51 14.10
N LEU A 723 -0.26 -12.41 15.35
CA LEU A 723 1.13 -12.61 15.75
C LEU A 723 1.64 -14.00 15.32
N LEU A 724 0.86 -15.05 15.56
CA LEU A 724 1.19 -16.42 15.18
C LEU A 724 1.32 -16.58 13.66
N SER A 725 0.47 -15.90 12.87
CA SER A 725 0.58 -15.88 11.40
C SER A 725 1.82 -15.14 10.89
N LEU A 726 2.35 -14.16 11.64
CA LEU A 726 3.55 -13.43 11.23
C LEU A 726 4.83 -14.24 11.48
N VAL A 727 4.87 -15.00 12.58
CA VAL A 727 6.01 -15.86 12.96
C VAL A 727 5.94 -17.25 12.33
N SER A 728 4.74 -17.71 11.93
CA SER A 728 4.49 -18.98 11.23
C SER A 728 3.32 -18.83 10.24
N PRO A 729 3.59 -18.36 9.00
CA PRO A 729 2.53 -17.97 8.06
C PRO A 729 1.81 -19.15 7.38
N GLY A 730 2.39 -20.35 7.39
CA GLY A 730 1.96 -21.47 6.54
C GLY A 730 2.77 -21.54 5.24
N MET A 731 2.49 -22.55 4.42
CA MET A 731 3.27 -22.80 3.20
C MET A 731 2.71 -22.03 1.99
N SER A 732 3.55 -21.35 1.22
CA SER A 732 3.13 -20.75 -0.04
C SER A 732 2.87 -21.81 -1.11
N LYS A 733 1.96 -21.49 -2.04
CA LYS A 733 1.76 -22.25 -3.27
C LYS A 733 2.48 -21.60 -4.43
N ALA A 734 2.71 -22.38 -5.49
CA ALA A 734 3.12 -21.83 -6.77
C ALA A 734 2.00 -20.98 -7.38
N ARG A 735 2.37 -20.09 -8.31
CA ARG A 735 1.37 -19.39 -9.14
C ARG A 735 0.47 -20.40 -9.88
N PRO A 736 -0.82 -20.12 -10.06
CA PRO A 736 -1.49 -18.84 -9.76
C PRO A 736 -1.84 -18.61 -8.29
N ASP A 737 -1.85 -19.64 -7.43
CA ASP A 737 -2.37 -19.57 -6.04
C ASP A 737 -1.43 -18.89 -5.00
N LEU A 738 -0.41 -18.16 -5.47
CA LEU A 738 0.57 -17.50 -4.60
C LEU A 738 -0.03 -16.23 -3.98
N ILE A 739 0.03 -16.10 -2.65
CA ILE A 739 -0.29 -14.86 -1.93
C ILE A 739 0.96 -14.32 -1.22
N LYS A 740 1.07 -12.99 -1.12
CA LYS A 740 2.21 -12.33 -0.46
C LYS A 740 1.81 -11.81 0.91
N LEU A 741 2.51 -12.28 1.95
CA LEU A 741 2.32 -11.86 3.34
C LEU A 741 3.62 -11.25 3.91
N PRO A 742 4.03 -10.05 3.44
CA PRO A 742 5.36 -9.51 3.71
C PRO A 742 5.56 -8.92 5.11
N ASN A 743 4.50 -8.53 5.83
CA ASN A 743 4.63 -7.91 7.16
C ASN A 743 5.53 -8.71 8.12
N ASN A 744 6.33 -8.00 8.92
CA ASN A 744 7.21 -8.54 9.96
C ASN A 744 6.80 -8.03 11.36
N LEU A 745 7.61 -8.27 12.39
CA LEU A 745 7.28 -7.81 13.76
C LEU A 745 7.30 -6.29 13.96
N VAL A 746 7.97 -5.52 13.08
CA VAL A 746 7.86 -4.04 13.08
C VAL A 746 6.44 -3.64 12.66
N ALA A 747 5.86 -4.30 11.66
CA ALA A 747 4.46 -4.07 11.28
C ALA A 747 3.51 -4.40 12.46
N PHE A 748 3.76 -5.48 13.20
CA PHE A 748 2.96 -5.82 14.37
C PHE A 748 3.01 -4.74 15.45
N VAL A 749 4.19 -4.21 15.78
CA VAL A 749 4.32 -3.11 16.75
C VAL A 749 3.63 -1.84 16.25
N ARG A 750 3.74 -1.51 14.96
CA ARG A 750 3.00 -0.40 14.34
C ARG A 750 1.49 -0.58 14.44
N LEU A 751 0.97 -1.80 14.25
CA LEU A 751 -0.45 -2.09 14.43
C LEU A 751 -0.91 -1.76 15.85
N LEU A 752 -0.12 -2.12 16.88
CA LEU A 752 -0.47 -1.79 18.27
C LEU A 752 -0.54 -0.27 18.49
N VAL A 753 0.38 0.50 17.88
CA VAL A 753 0.33 1.97 17.91
C VAL A 753 -0.98 2.47 17.29
N GLU A 754 -1.38 1.93 16.13
CA GLU A 754 -2.63 2.33 15.48
C GLU A 754 -3.88 1.88 16.25
N LEU A 755 -3.86 0.72 16.91
CA LEU A 755 -4.97 0.29 17.77
C LEU A 755 -5.17 1.25 18.95
N ARG A 756 -4.08 1.83 19.50
CA ARG A 756 -4.21 2.90 20.50
C ARG A 756 -4.92 4.12 19.91
N ASN A 757 -4.53 4.56 18.71
CA ASN A 757 -5.15 5.68 18.00
C ASN A 757 -6.62 5.42 17.67
N ILE A 758 -6.97 4.17 17.35
CA ILE A 758 -8.35 3.74 17.08
C ILE A 758 -9.23 3.86 18.34
N GLY A 759 -8.65 3.73 19.54
CA GLY A 759 -9.36 3.94 20.81
C GLY A 759 -9.21 2.82 21.82
N TYR A 760 -8.42 1.77 21.53
CA TYR A 760 -8.15 0.71 22.50
C TYR A 760 -7.32 1.25 23.68
N PRO A 761 -7.63 0.87 24.94
CA PRO A 761 -6.87 1.35 26.09
C PRO A 761 -5.40 0.89 26.04
N GLY A 762 -4.47 1.82 26.25
CA GLY A 762 -3.02 1.53 26.21
C GLY A 762 -2.60 0.38 27.14
N HIS A 763 -3.23 0.26 28.32
CA HIS A 763 -2.93 -0.82 29.26
C HIS A 763 -3.39 -2.21 28.80
N TRP A 764 -4.34 -2.33 27.87
CA TRP A 764 -4.66 -3.60 27.20
C TRP A 764 -3.52 -4.01 26.26
N LEU A 765 -2.98 -3.05 25.50
CA LEU A 765 -1.88 -3.32 24.57
C LEU A 765 -0.57 -3.62 25.32
N SER A 766 -0.26 -2.86 26.38
CA SER A 766 0.83 -3.15 27.31
C SER A 766 0.70 -4.55 27.93
N GLY A 767 -0.51 -4.91 28.38
CA GLY A 767 -0.78 -6.21 29.00
C GLY A 767 -0.58 -7.37 28.03
N PHE A 768 -1.04 -7.24 26.78
CA PHE A 768 -0.80 -8.22 25.73
C PHE A 768 0.71 -8.41 25.47
N MET A 769 1.45 -7.30 25.29
CA MET A 769 2.90 -7.37 25.06
C MET A 769 3.66 -7.94 26.25
N HIS A 770 3.22 -7.66 27.48
CA HIS A 770 3.81 -8.25 28.67
C HIS A 770 3.59 -9.77 28.70
N ALA A 771 2.41 -10.27 28.31
CA ALA A 771 2.14 -11.70 28.21
C ALA A 771 2.99 -12.39 27.12
N VAL A 772 3.19 -11.71 25.97
CA VAL A 772 4.07 -12.17 24.88
C VAL A 772 5.52 -12.28 25.37
N LEU A 773 6.08 -11.20 25.92
CA LEU A 773 7.48 -11.16 26.36
C LEU A 773 7.72 -12.03 27.61
N GLY A 774 6.71 -12.17 28.47
CA GLY A 774 6.78 -12.98 29.69
C GLY A 774 6.57 -14.48 29.46
N GLY A 775 6.20 -14.91 28.25
CA GLY A 775 5.90 -16.31 27.96
C GLY A 775 4.64 -16.83 28.68
N THR A 776 3.69 -15.94 28.98
CA THR A 776 2.43 -16.27 29.67
C THR A 776 1.20 -16.14 28.78
N LEU A 777 1.39 -15.91 27.47
CA LEU A 777 0.30 -15.84 26.51
C LEU A 777 -0.33 -17.22 26.32
N GLU A 778 -1.60 -17.33 26.71
CA GLU A 778 -2.43 -18.53 26.52
C GLU A 778 -3.40 -18.31 25.37
N VAL A 779 -3.51 -19.30 24.48
CA VAL A 779 -4.32 -19.24 23.25
C VAL A 779 -5.15 -20.50 23.05
N ASP A 780 -6.24 -20.38 22.31
CA ASP A 780 -7.22 -21.43 22.01
C ASP A 780 -7.18 -21.88 20.53
N HIS A 781 -6.05 -21.67 19.86
CA HIS A 781 -5.83 -22.00 18.45
C HIS A 781 -4.36 -22.35 18.21
N LEU A 782 -4.10 -23.21 17.25
CA LEU A 782 -2.74 -23.61 16.85
C LEU A 782 -2.23 -22.75 15.69
N THR A 783 -0.92 -22.77 15.47
CA THR A 783 -0.32 -22.27 14.24
C THR A 783 -0.87 -23.02 13.01
N TYR A 784 -1.08 -22.29 11.93
CA TYR A 784 -1.55 -22.86 10.67
C TYR A 784 -0.41 -23.60 9.95
N LYS A 785 -0.65 -24.88 9.67
CA LYS A 785 0.33 -25.80 9.07
C LYS A 785 0.02 -26.14 7.61
N GLY A 786 -1.07 -25.59 7.07
CA GLY A 786 -1.49 -25.83 5.70
C GLY A 786 -0.82 -24.90 4.68
N SER A 787 -1.28 -25.00 3.44
CA SER A 787 -0.85 -24.11 2.35
C SER A 787 -1.79 -22.92 2.20
N LEU A 788 -1.23 -21.75 1.98
CA LEU A 788 -1.97 -20.52 1.67
C LEU A 788 -2.69 -20.63 0.31
N PRO A 789 -3.80 -19.91 0.09
CA PRO A 789 -4.54 -19.09 1.06
C PRO A 789 -5.24 -19.93 2.15
N ARG A 790 -5.36 -19.36 3.35
CA ARG A 790 -6.05 -19.93 4.51
C ARG A 790 -7.55 -20.01 4.23
N PRO A 791 -8.21 -21.14 4.56
CA PRO A 791 -9.65 -21.23 4.49
C PRO A 791 -10.28 -20.42 5.62
N VAL A 792 -11.35 -19.67 5.32
CA VAL A 792 -12.11 -18.89 6.32
C VAL A 792 -12.65 -19.77 7.47
N SER A 793 -12.88 -21.07 7.22
CA SER A 793 -13.32 -22.02 8.26
C SER A 793 -12.31 -22.18 9.41
N GLU A 794 -11.04 -21.83 9.22
CA GLU A 794 -10.02 -21.78 10.27
C GLU A 794 -10.42 -20.85 11.42
N LEU A 795 -11.18 -19.78 11.15
CA LEU A 795 -11.64 -18.82 12.17
C LEU A 795 -12.40 -19.49 13.33
N HIS A 796 -13.05 -20.62 13.04
CA HIS A 796 -13.86 -21.38 13.98
C HIS A 796 -13.14 -22.60 14.56
N GLN A 797 -11.92 -22.89 14.10
CA GLN A 797 -11.12 -23.98 14.63
C GLN A 797 -10.55 -23.57 16.00
N ARG A 798 -10.79 -24.42 16.99
CA ARG A 798 -10.36 -24.23 18.38
C ARG A 798 -9.50 -25.40 18.82
N SER A 799 -8.51 -25.12 19.65
CA SER A 799 -7.74 -26.10 20.39
C SER A 799 -7.95 -25.90 21.89
N PRO A 800 -7.61 -26.88 22.73
CA PRO A 800 -7.46 -26.65 24.16
C PRO A 800 -6.55 -25.45 24.43
N LEU A 801 -6.85 -24.72 25.51
CA LEU A 801 -6.04 -23.59 25.95
C LEU A 801 -4.62 -24.08 26.25
N HIS A 802 -3.62 -23.45 25.63
CA HIS A 802 -2.21 -23.79 25.83
C HIS A 802 -1.34 -22.54 25.75
N ARG A 803 -0.14 -22.63 26.31
CA ARG A 803 0.85 -21.55 26.24
C ARG A 803 1.64 -21.64 24.94
N VAL A 804 1.74 -20.52 24.24
CA VAL A 804 2.59 -20.41 23.05
C VAL A 804 4.03 -20.08 23.45
N ARG A 805 4.95 -20.52 22.62
CA ARG A 805 6.38 -20.32 22.83
C ARG A 805 6.93 -19.25 21.90
N LEU A 806 7.21 -18.07 22.46
CA LEU A 806 7.66 -16.88 21.72
C LEU A 806 9.06 -16.39 22.13
N ASP A 807 9.78 -17.12 22.99
CA ASP A 807 11.18 -16.79 23.36
C ASP A 807 12.12 -16.60 22.16
N PRO A 808 11.98 -17.30 21.01
CA PRO A 808 12.89 -17.08 19.89
C PRO A 808 12.80 -15.68 19.26
N TRP A 809 11.67 -14.98 19.41
CA TRP A 809 11.46 -13.63 18.85
C TRP A 809 11.64 -12.52 19.88
N CYS A 810 11.88 -12.84 21.16
CA CYS A 810 12.01 -11.83 22.22
C CYS A 810 13.18 -10.86 21.98
N ALA A 811 14.30 -11.33 21.41
CA ALA A 811 15.44 -10.48 21.07
C ALA A 811 15.12 -9.47 19.95
N GLU A 812 14.33 -9.87 18.94
CA GLU A 812 13.85 -8.97 17.90
C GLU A 812 12.84 -7.95 18.47
N LEU A 813 11.87 -8.42 19.26
CA LEU A 813 10.89 -7.55 19.91
C LEU A 813 11.55 -6.54 20.85
N GLU A 814 12.53 -6.93 21.66
CA GLU A 814 13.33 -6.01 22.47
C GLU A 814 14.01 -4.96 21.59
N THR A 815 14.63 -5.37 20.48
CA THR A 815 15.29 -4.44 19.55
C THR A 815 14.31 -3.39 19.03
N ILE A 816 13.10 -3.78 18.63
CA ILE A 816 12.07 -2.88 18.12
C ILE A 816 11.53 -1.98 19.23
N LEU A 817 11.15 -2.56 20.37
CA LEU A 817 10.51 -1.87 21.49
C LEU A 817 11.47 -0.89 22.18
N VAL A 818 12.75 -1.24 22.36
CA VAL A 818 13.76 -0.35 22.93
C VAL A 818 14.05 0.83 22.00
N SER A 819 14.17 0.57 20.68
CA SER A 819 14.41 1.63 19.69
C SER A 819 13.25 2.63 19.61
N ALA A 820 12.01 2.13 19.73
CA ALA A 820 10.80 2.94 19.64
C ALA A 820 10.26 3.41 21.01
N ARG A 821 10.90 3.06 22.13
CA ARG A 821 10.35 3.07 23.50
C ARG A 821 9.54 4.32 23.84
N HIS A 822 10.13 5.50 23.66
CA HIS A 822 9.49 6.77 23.98
C HIS A 822 8.42 7.20 22.96
N GLY A 823 8.49 6.67 21.74
CA GLY A 823 7.52 6.93 20.67
C GLY A 823 6.27 6.06 20.72
N LEU A 824 6.27 4.97 21.50
CA LEU A 824 5.09 4.14 21.72
C LEU A 824 4.07 4.90 22.59
N PRO A 825 2.77 4.87 22.27
CA PRO A 825 1.74 5.58 23.04
C PRO A 825 1.24 4.79 24.26
N PHE A 826 2.00 3.78 24.69
CA PHE A 826 1.76 2.99 25.89
C PHE A 826 3.10 2.38 26.35
N PRO A 827 3.32 2.23 27.67
CA PRO A 827 4.58 1.71 28.18
C PRO A 827 4.64 0.19 28.01
N VAL A 828 5.81 -0.32 27.63
CA VAL A 828 6.10 -1.77 27.59
C VAL A 828 7.32 -2.04 28.46
N GLN A 829 7.18 -2.96 29.41
CA GLN A 829 8.29 -3.44 30.22
C GLN A 829 8.79 -4.76 29.67
N ILE A 830 10.11 -4.85 29.47
CA ILE A 830 10.78 -6.07 29.05
C ILE A 830 11.16 -6.85 30.32
N PRO A 831 10.59 -8.05 30.55
CA PRO A 831 10.95 -8.88 31.68
C PRO A 831 12.44 -9.28 31.64
N ALA A 832 13.06 -9.44 32.81
CA ALA A 832 14.50 -9.79 32.89
C ALA A 832 14.85 -11.08 32.13
N GLY A 833 13.94 -12.08 32.11
CA GLY A 833 14.14 -13.32 31.37
C GLY A 833 14.03 -13.20 29.84
N ALA A 834 13.43 -12.10 29.33
CA ALA A 834 13.28 -11.84 27.91
C ALA A 834 14.32 -10.85 27.37
N SER A 835 15.02 -10.12 28.25
CA SER A 835 16.01 -9.12 27.85
C SER A 835 17.30 -9.77 27.37
N SER A 836 17.84 -9.23 26.28
CA SER A 836 19.18 -9.53 25.78
C SER A 836 20.20 -8.42 26.11
N GLY A 837 19.86 -7.56 27.09
CA GLY A 837 20.73 -6.55 27.67
C GLY A 837 20.61 -5.14 27.06
N ALA A 838 19.57 -4.86 26.28
CA ALA A 838 19.34 -3.52 25.74
C ALA A 838 18.33 -2.74 26.58
N ASN A 839 18.69 -1.52 27.00
CA ASN A 839 17.83 -0.65 27.82
C ASN A 839 17.48 0.67 27.12
N THR A 840 18.38 1.13 26.25
CA THR A 840 18.30 2.39 25.51
C THR A 840 18.52 2.14 24.01
N PRO A 841 18.08 3.06 23.12
CA PRO A 841 18.37 2.95 21.69
C PRO A 841 19.86 2.81 21.37
N ASP A 842 20.74 3.40 22.19
CA ASP A 842 22.20 3.32 22.01
C ASP A 842 22.77 1.91 22.28
N ASP A 843 22.02 1.05 22.97
CA ASP A 843 22.40 -0.35 23.18
C ASP A 843 22.15 -1.21 21.92
N ILE A 844 21.46 -0.68 20.90
CA ILE A 844 21.16 -1.37 19.65
C ILE A 844 22.27 -1.10 18.64
N GLY A 845 22.87 -2.17 18.12
CA GLY A 845 23.86 -2.12 17.05
C GLY A 845 23.26 -2.50 15.69
N LEU A 846 23.84 -1.97 14.62
CA LEU A 846 23.58 -2.38 13.25
C LEU A 846 24.71 -3.31 12.77
N TYR A 847 24.35 -4.47 12.25
CA TYR A 847 25.28 -5.52 11.87
C TYR A 847 25.09 -5.91 10.40
N LYS A 848 26.18 -6.34 9.77
CA LYS A 848 26.23 -6.88 8.42
C LYS A 848 26.92 -8.24 8.43
N ALA A 849 26.43 -9.14 7.59
CA ALA A 849 27.10 -10.38 7.22
C ALA A 849 26.99 -10.62 5.70
N SER A 850 27.86 -11.48 5.19
CA SER A 850 27.88 -11.91 3.78
C SER A 850 27.77 -13.42 3.67
N PRO A 851 26.59 -14.00 3.98
CA PRO A 851 26.38 -15.44 3.91
C PRO A 851 26.38 -15.91 2.45
N ALA A 852 27.06 -17.02 2.16
CA ALA A 852 27.06 -17.60 0.82
C ALA A 852 25.65 -18.14 0.47
N PRO A 853 25.09 -17.84 -0.71
CA PRO A 853 23.83 -18.44 -1.14
C PRO A 853 24.00 -19.95 -1.37
N ASN A 854 23.03 -20.75 -0.93
CA ASN A 854 23.11 -22.20 -1.07
C ASN A 854 22.49 -22.68 -2.40
N HIS A 855 22.47 -24.00 -2.61
CA HIS A 855 21.95 -24.61 -3.84
C HIS A 855 20.45 -24.36 -4.09
N PHE A 856 19.62 -24.12 -3.06
CA PHE A 856 18.20 -23.77 -3.25
C PHE A 856 18.01 -22.38 -3.86
N PHE A 857 18.97 -21.47 -3.66
CA PHE A 857 18.96 -20.16 -4.31
C PHE A 857 19.69 -20.18 -5.65
N SER A 858 20.89 -20.76 -5.69
CA SER A 858 21.76 -20.68 -6.87
C SER A 858 21.34 -21.59 -8.02
N SER A 859 20.81 -22.79 -7.75
CA SER A 859 20.41 -23.76 -8.78
C SER A 859 19.11 -23.36 -9.48
N SER A 860 19.11 -23.32 -10.81
CA SER A 860 17.91 -23.09 -11.62
C SER A 860 16.82 -24.15 -11.40
N MET A 861 17.19 -25.37 -10.97
CA MET A 861 16.25 -26.47 -10.71
C MET A 861 15.38 -26.22 -9.47
N PHE A 862 15.94 -25.56 -8.46
CA PHE A 862 15.28 -25.32 -7.17
C PHE A 862 14.95 -23.85 -6.93
N ARG A 863 15.22 -22.98 -7.91
CA ARG A 863 15.06 -21.53 -7.76
C ARG A 863 13.58 -21.17 -7.59
N PHE A 864 13.22 -20.83 -6.36
CA PHE A 864 11.94 -20.20 -6.02
C PHE A 864 11.89 -18.74 -6.52
N PRO A 865 10.71 -18.12 -6.66
CA PRO A 865 10.61 -16.72 -7.08
C PRO A 865 11.47 -15.82 -6.19
N PRO A 866 12.54 -15.20 -6.71
CA PRO A 866 13.57 -14.63 -5.85
C PRO A 866 13.18 -13.24 -5.30
N ASN A 867 12.16 -12.60 -5.86
CA ASN A 867 11.72 -11.24 -5.52
C ASN A 867 10.57 -11.20 -4.49
N ASP A 868 10.33 -12.30 -3.77
CA ASP A 868 9.28 -12.36 -2.75
C ASP A 868 9.83 -11.99 -1.36
N SER A 869 9.17 -11.04 -0.70
CA SER A 869 9.49 -10.58 0.66
C SER A 869 9.09 -11.61 1.72
N VAL A 870 9.94 -12.62 1.93
CA VAL A 870 9.65 -13.79 2.78
C VAL A 870 10.82 -14.24 3.68
N ILE A 871 11.95 -13.53 3.67
CA ILE A 871 13.14 -13.96 4.41
C ILE A 871 13.04 -13.64 5.90
N ALA A 872 13.46 -14.60 6.71
CA ALA A 872 13.84 -14.38 8.11
C ALA A 872 15.29 -14.83 8.33
N LEU A 873 15.90 -14.32 9.41
CA LEU A 873 17.20 -14.74 9.89
C LEU A 873 17.02 -15.67 11.09
N LEU A 874 17.75 -16.78 11.09
CA LEU A 874 17.81 -17.71 12.21
C LEU A 874 19.23 -17.68 12.79
N PHE A 875 19.33 -17.31 14.06
CA PHE A 875 20.56 -17.32 14.84
C PHE A 875 20.55 -18.51 15.77
N TYR A 876 21.61 -19.30 15.82
CA TYR A 876 21.62 -20.52 16.62
C TYR A 876 23.02 -20.83 17.17
N LYS A 877 23.07 -21.53 18.30
CA LYS A 877 24.32 -22.04 18.90
C LYS A 877 24.98 -23.10 18.03
N ASN A 878 26.27 -23.35 18.25
CA ASN A 878 26.99 -24.40 17.53
C ASN A 878 26.25 -25.76 17.61
N GLN A 879 26.26 -26.53 16.53
CA GLN A 879 25.55 -27.80 16.38
C GLN A 879 25.92 -28.84 17.45
N SER A 880 27.14 -28.76 18.01
CA SER A 880 27.55 -29.56 19.18
C SER A 880 26.71 -29.29 20.44
N GLU A 881 26.13 -28.09 20.57
CA GLU A 881 25.18 -27.68 21.63
C GLU A 881 23.71 -27.84 21.21
N LEU A 882 23.45 -28.35 19.99
CA LEU A 882 22.13 -28.75 19.47
C LEU A 882 22.12 -30.27 19.21
N PRO A 883 22.35 -31.13 20.23
CA PRO A 883 22.85 -32.49 20.05
C PRO A 883 21.87 -33.46 19.36
N LYS A 884 20.67 -32.99 19.00
CA LYS A 884 19.56 -33.82 18.51
C LYS A 884 18.88 -33.29 17.24
N ARG A 885 19.21 -32.10 16.72
CA ARG A 885 18.51 -31.52 15.55
C ARG A 885 19.44 -30.77 14.61
N SER A 886 19.28 -31.01 13.31
CA SER A 886 19.84 -30.14 12.27
C SER A 886 19.10 -28.80 12.25
N VAL A 887 19.73 -27.78 11.66
CA VAL A 887 19.10 -26.48 11.42
C VAL A 887 17.84 -26.61 10.55
N ASP A 888 17.85 -27.52 9.59
CA ASP A 888 16.70 -27.77 8.71
C ASP A 888 15.53 -28.39 9.50
N ALA A 889 15.81 -29.28 10.45
CA ALA A 889 14.80 -29.81 11.37
C ALA A 889 14.25 -28.71 12.29
N LEU A 890 15.12 -27.81 12.80
CA LEU A 890 14.70 -26.66 13.59
C LEU A 890 13.73 -25.75 12.81
N ILE A 891 14.06 -25.42 11.56
CA ILE A 891 13.20 -24.62 10.67
C ILE A 891 11.85 -25.31 10.45
N THR A 892 11.86 -26.60 10.11
CA THR A 892 10.63 -27.37 9.83
C THR A 892 9.76 -27.54 11.08
N ASP A 893 10.37 -27.64 12.26
CA ASP A 893 9.68 -27.78 13.55
C ASP A 893 9.16 -26.44 14.12
N LEU A 894 9.45 -25.28 13.51
CA LEU A 894 9.04 -23.98 14.06
C LEU A 894 7.54 -23.90 14.42
N PRO A 895 6.59 -24.36 13.59
CA PRO A 895 5.17 -24.31 13.94
C PRO A 895 4.84 -25.05 15.26
N VAL A 896 5.40 -26.25 15.44
CA VAL A 896 5.17 -27.06 16.64
C VAL A 896 5.96 -26.57 17.85
N ILE A 897 7.09 -25.89 17.65
CA ILE A 897 7.80 -25.15 18.70
C ILE A 897 6.91 -24.01 19.21
N VAL A 898 6.38 -23.20 18.30
CA VAL A 898 5.49 -22.08 18.64
C VAL A 898 4.24 -22.55 19.40
N ASP A 899 3.67 -23.71 19.03
CA ASP A 899 2.54 -24.35 19.72
C ASP A 899 2.91 -24.94 21.11
N GLY A 900 4.14 -24.74 21.60
CA GLY A 900 4.53 -25.07 22.98
C GLY A 900 5.52 -26.22 23.15
N ARG A 901 6.14 -26.74 22.08
CA ARG A 901 7.20 -27.77 22.22
C ARG A 901 8.41 -27.19 22.96
N ALA A 902 8.78 -27.84 24.06
CA ALA A 902 9.87 -27.41 24.94
C ALA A 902 11.28 -27.55 24.31
N ASP A 903 11.45 -28.46 23.36
CA ASP A 903 12.73 -28.72 22.68
C ASP A 903 12.79 -28.04 21.30
N PRO A 904 13.86 -27.27 20.99
CA PRO A 904 15.09 -27.09 21.78
C PRO A 904 14.93 -26.09 22.94
N PRO A 905 15.73 -26.13 24.02
CA PRO A 905 15.57 -25.23 25.17
C PRO A 905 15.57 -23.73 24.83
N ALA A 906 14.97 -22.90 25.69
CA ALA A 906 14.96 -21.44 25.51
C ALA A 906 16.38 -20.86 25.47
N GLY A 907 16.59 -19.84 24.62
CA GLY A 907 17.89 -19.18 24.46
C GLY A 907 18.94 -19.97 23.64
N THR A 908 18.53 -21.06 22.98
CA THR A 908 19.40 -21.83 22.06
C THR A 908 19.39 -21.31 20.63
N PHE A 909 18.33 -20.59 20.25
CA PHE A 909 18.19 -19.94 18.96
C PHE A 909 17.30 -18.68 19.05
N TYR A 910 17.42 -17.79 18.07
CA TYR A 910 16.58 -16.60 17.90
C TYR A 910 16.19 -16.43 16.43
N VAL A 911 15.05 -15.82 16.19
CA VAL A 911 14.52 -15.53 14.86
C VAL A 911 14.31 -14.02 14.71
N PHE A 912 14.77 -13.47 13.59
CA PHE A 912 14.57 -12.07 13.23
C PHE A 912 13.85 -11.98 11.88
N THR A 913 12.62 -11.46 11.90
CA THR A 913 11.77 -11.25 10.72
C THR A 913 12.02 -9.90 10.03
N ALA A 914 12.59 -8.93 10.74
CA ALA A 914 12.89 -7.60 10.27
C ALA A 914 14.40 -7.45 9.98
N GLN A 915 14.75 -7.48 8.69
CA GLN A 915 16.07 -7.12 8.21
C GLN A 915 16.07 -5.67 7.73
N ASP A 916 17.19 -4.99 7.87
CA ASP A 916 17.40 -3.67 7.27
C ASP A 916 17.59 -3.76 5.76
N TYR A 917 18.28 -4.82 5.33
CA TYR A 917 18.59 -5.06 3.93
C TYR A 917 18.94 -6.52 3.72
N ILE A 918 18.59 -7.03 2.54
CA ILE A 918 19.07 -8.30 2.05
C ILE A 918 19.21 -8.27 0.54
N ASP A 919 20.31 -8.82 0.05
CA ASP A 919 20.57 -9.13 -1.35
C ASP A 919 21.42 -10.40 -1.39
N LEU A 920 20.88 -11.49 -1.92
CA LEU A 920 21.60 -12.75 -2.07
C LEU A 920 22.32 -12.86 -3.43
N ASN A 921 22.02 -11.99 -4.39
CA ASN A 921 22.83 -11.86 -5.61
C ASN A 921 24.17 -11.17 -5.30
N LYS A 922 24.16 -10.21 -4.39
CA LYS A 922 25.34 -9.56 -3.79
C LYS A 922 25.34 -9.85 -2.29
N PRO A 923 25.81 -11.04 -1.85
CA PRO A 923 25.50 -11.65 -0.55
C PRO A 923 25.77 -10.69 0.61
N GLU A 924 24.72 -9.99 1.00
CA GLU A 924 24.74 -8.96 2.03
C GLU A 924 23.42 -8.99 2.77
N VAL A 925 23.51 -9.16 4.08
CA VAL A 925 22.38 -9.16 5.00
C VAL A 925 22.70 -8.16 6.10
N ARG A 926 21.78 -7.22 6.37
CA ARG A 926 21.89 -6.25 7.47
C ARG A 926 20.71 -6.37 8.44
N TRP A 927 20.98 -6.24 9.72
CA TRP A 927 19.96 -6.29 10.77
C TRP A 927 20.38 -5.51 12.02
N ARG A 928 19.42 -5.17 12.88
CA ARG A 928 19.65 -4.60 14.21
C ARG A 928 19.56 -5.66 15.29
N MET A 929 20.38 -5.54 16.34
CA MET A 929 20.25 -6.34 17.58
C MET A 929 20.97 -5.66 18.74
N SER A 930 20.70 -6.10 19.97
CA SER A 930 21.46 -5.71 21.16
C SER A 930 22.96 -5.92 20.98
N LYS A 931 23.75 -4.89 21.31
CA LYS A 931 25.23 -4.95 21.34
C LYS A 931 25.72 -6.06 22.28
N ALA A 932 25.06 -6.22 23.42
CA ALA A 932 25.38 -7.26 24.39
C ALA A 932 25.09 -8.67 23.84
N LEU A 933 23.96 -8.85 23.14
CA LEU A 933 23.62 -10.12 22.49
C LEU A 933 24.61 -10.48 21.38
N ALA A 934 24.92 -9.52 20.50
CA ALA A 934 25.90 -9.74 19.42
C ALA A 934 27.27 -10.13 19.99
N ALA A 935 27.73 -9.45 21.05
CA ALA A 935 28.98 -9.80 21.72
C ALA A 935 28.94 -11.20 22.35
N LYS A 936 27.82 -11.58 22.98
CA LYS A 936 27.60 -12.93 23.51
C LYS A 936 27.65 -13.98 22.41
N MET A 937 26.92 -13.77 21.31
CA MET A 937 26.87 -14.68 20.16
C MET A 937 28.25 -14.89 19.54
N LYS A 938 29.07 -13.84 19.45
CA LYS A 938 30.47 -13.94 19.01
C LYS A 938 31.32 -14.79 19.95
N ARG A 939 31.24 -14.56 21.27
CA ARG A 939 32.00 -15.34 22.27
C ARG A 939 31.61 -16.81 22.27
N GLU A 940 30.32 -17.09 22.15
CA GLU A 940 29.75 -18.45 22.14
C GLU A 940 29.76 -19.11 20.75
N LYS A 941 30.40 -18.48 19.75
CA LYS A 941 30.56 -19.03 18.39
C LYS A 941 29.24 -19.44 17.72
N TRP A 942 28.24 -18.56 17.77
CA TRP A 942 26.95 -18.75 17.12
C TRP A 942 27.05 -18.68 15.60
N PHE A 943 26.00 -19.13 14.93
CA PHE A 943 25.82 -19.07 13.48
C PHE A 943 24.53 -18.34 13.11
N MET A 944 24.48 -17.83 11.89
CA MET A 944 23.29 -17.24 11.27
C MET A 944 23.03 -17.88 9.90
N VAL A 945 21.77 -18.10 9.58
CA VAL A 945 21.31 -18.44 8.22
C VAL A 945 20.13 -17.56 7.84
N ALA A 946 20.03 -17.21 6.55
CA ALA A 946 18.81 -16.66 5.97
C ALA A 946 17.96 -17.80 5.41
N TRP A 947 16.66 -17.77 5.69
CA TRP A 947 15.73 -18.81 5.27
C TRP A 947 14.40 -18.20 4.79
N ARG A 948 13.74 -18.93 3.89
CA ARG A 948 12.41 -18.63 3.37
C ARG A 948 11.34 -19.17 4.29
N MET A 949 10.59 -18.26 4.92
CA MET A 949 9.51 -18.63 5.84
C MET A 949 8.33 -19.32 5.14
N ASP A 950 8.13 -19.03 3.87
CA ASP A 950 7.00 -19.53 3.08
C ASP A 950 7.16 -20.98 2.60
N PHE A 951 8.39 -21.48 2.56
CA PHE A 951 8.69 -22.87 2.20
C PHE A 951 9.40 -23.66 3.30
N PHE A 952 9.78 -23.01 4.41
CA PHE A 952 10.56 -23.63 5.47
C PHE A 952 11.89 -24.21 4.97
N ILE A 953 12.55 -23.46 4.08
CA ILE A 953 13.85 -23.85 3.50
C ILE A 953 14.90 -22.79 3.74
N LYS A 954 16.13 -23.25 3.97
CA LYS A 954 17.31 -22.41 4.10
C LYS A 954 17.73 -21.90 2.71
N THR A 955 18.17 -20.64 2.62
CA THR A 955 18.65 -20.01 1.37
C THR A 955 20.14 -19.71 1.34
N THR A 956 20.80 -19.79 2.49
CA THR A 956 22.24 -19.55 2.62
C THR A 956 22.93 -20.68 3.36
N ASP A 957 24.25 -20.74 3.24
CA ASP A 957 25.08 -21.53 4.13
C ASP A 957 25.21 -20.86 5.51
N PRO A 958 25.52 -21.63 6.58
CA PRO A 958 25.80 -21.08 7.90
C PRO A 958 26.92 -20.04 7.91
N CYS A 959 26.62 -18.86 8.42
CA CYS A 959 27.56 -17.75 8.56
C CYS A 959 27.95 -17.57 10.04
N PRO A 960 29.23 -17.76 10.42
CA PRO A 960 29.66 -17.71 11.82
C PRO A 960 29.64 -16.27 12.36
N ALA A 961 29.31 -16.11 13.64
CA ALA A 961 29.24 -14.82 14.31
C ALA A 961 30.55 -14.02 14.29
N SER A 962 31.69 -14.71 14.20
CA SER A 962 33.02 -14.09 14.04
C SER A 962 33.14 -13.25 12.77
N SER A 963 32.34 -13.52 11.74
CA SER A 963 32.34 -12.77 10.47
C SER A 963 31.41 -11.55 10.44
N TRP A 964 30.59 -11.34 11.48
CA TRP A 964 29.65 -10.22 11.51
C TRP A 964 30.37 -8.90 11.76
N ILE A 965 30.08 -7.89 10.94
CA ILE A 965 30.72 -6.58 10.97
C ILE A 965 29.71 -5.56 11.53
N THR A 966 30.17 -4.60 12.33
CA THR A 966 29.34 -3.46 12.77
C THR A 966 29.33 -2.39 11.69
N VAL A 967 28.16 -1.81 11.43
CA VAL A 967 27.97 -0.75 10.42
C VAL A 967 27.50 0.53 11.10
N GLU A 968 28.02 1.68 10.68
CA GLU A 968 27.72 2.97 11.31
C GLU A 968 26.43 3.61 10.80
N THR A 969 26.01 3.30 9.57
CA THR A 969 24.82 3.90 8.93
C THR A 969 23.84 2.84 8.40
N PRO A 970 22.52 2.98 8.66
CA PRO A 970 21.47 2.28 7.91
C PRO A 970 21.57 2.58 6.40
N ILE A 971 21.04 1.68 5.56
CA ILE A 971 20.96 1.91 4.09
C ILE A 971 19.90 2.95 3.77
#